data_AF-A0A6H0Y351-F1
#
_entry.id   AF-A0A6H0Y351-F1
#
_cell.length_a   1.000
_cell.length_b   1.000
_cell.length_c   1.000
_cell.angle_alpha   90.00
_cell.angle_beta   90.00
_cell.angle_gamma   90.00
#
_symmetry.space_group_name_H-M   'P 1'
#
loop_
_entity.id
_entity.type
_entity.pdbx_description
1 polymer ?
#
loop_
_entity_poly.entity_id
_entity_poly.type
_entity_poly.pdbx_seq_one_letter_code
_entity_poly.pdbx_strand_id
1 'polypeptide(L)'
;MSQPIFSPDLISPTVSAALPHGYSIRPLQRQDYSAGFLDVLRVLTTVGDVKQEEFEQRFDEMKSGQGYHVLVVLNEQQQIVGTGALIVERKFIHALGLVGHIEDIAVTKDQQGKKLGLRIIQALDYVAEKVGCYKTILDCSEANEGFYVKCGFKRAGLEMAHYYEPRYEIQHGCMKGKSAGHRQNILIDWLLHELEPVRDLHIAIEDFPIVKWETQDDATLRKAGSLHLSDSKENTSLSVIGAIPWTQPTNGKSVTAEVVYIPQQLSLKDVNIKGKIVLRDFGPTAKPNYTTVFLPGLWRSNDTNSLLNTAYDRPYLGAPAQDLVNAGLGGAVGFVSMFNVPGSFLESYFDPHDGTHYRLPGVYVGLDEAKMLKAAANTTAKVTIAVNADVANATQRQIVATLPGKTNDTIYIVCHTDGNTWVQDDGLSALLNLARYFSSFGTSARNKTLRFVFTTGHLGSNADTSFNLAARLDATYDTDDTVFVFALEHLGTREVLPRGSPSGAANGQPLEFTGKSEIVMWSVGPSDPLRNASIAAAKKYDLDRMLVTQGTGLQGGNVVPEYNIGGIANGFHNHLIPTTSLISGPWSLWAPSFGESAIDFDRLRQQTLAVAEVILAMDGLSKREIAGRYWDMREARKNGTRPGFNITLPAVFAPAPTV
;
A
#
# COMPACT_ATOMS: atom_id res chain seq x y z
N MET A 1 7.88 24.17 -46.11
CA MET A 1 8.43 23.46 -44.95
C MET A 1 8.06 21.99 -45.09
N SER A 2 8.99 21.07 -44.85
CA SER A 2 8.74 19.63 -44.90
C SER A 2 7.59 19.26 -43.97
N GLN A 3 6.56 18.59 -44.48
CA GLN A 3 5.42 18.20 -43.67
C GLN A 3 5.69 16.82 -43.04
N PRO A 4 5.91 16.72 -41.72
CA PRO A 4 6.04 15.42 -41.05
C PRO A 4 4.67 14.75 -40.91
N ILE A 5 4.68 13.41 -40.79
CA ILE A 5 3.47 12.60 -40.62
C ILE A 5 2.88 12.73 -39.21
N PHE A 6 3.71 12.96 -38.19
CA PHE A 6 3.32 13.32 -36.82
C PHE A 6 4.27 14.36 -36.22
N SER A 7 3.94 14.91 -35.04
CA SER A 7 4.77 15.94 -34.39
C SER A 7 6.16 15.38 -34.02
N PRO A 8 7.27 16.04 -34.42
CA PRO A 8 8.62 15.66 -34.00
C PRO A 8 8.81 15.65 -32.48
N ASP A 9 8.01 16.41 -31.72
CA ASP A 9 8.08 16.49 -30.25
C ASP A 9 7.77 15.16 -29.54
N LEU A 10 7.14 14.22 -30.25
CA LEU A 10 6.86 12.88 -29.72
C LEU A 10 8.08 11.95 -29.79
N ILE A 11 9.18 12.36 -30.45
CA ILE A 11 10.41 11.56 -30.50
C ILE A 11 11.21 11.76 -29.20
N SER A 12 11.53 10.66 -28.51
CA SER A 12 12.31 10.68 -27.26
C SER A 12 13.68 11.37 -27.42
N PRO A 13 13.97 12.45 -26.66
CA PRO A 13 15.29 13.09 -26.67
C PRO A 13 16.41 12.13 -26.26
N THR A 14 16.13 11.23 -25.31
CA THR A 14 17.08 10.22 -24.84
C THR A 14 17.43 9.21 -25.93
N VAL A 15 16.43 8.76 -26.70
CA VAL A 15 16.67 7.82 -27.81
C VAL A 15 17.44 8.50 -28.94
N SER A 16 17.08 9.74 -29.29
CA SER A 16 17.80 10.55 -30.28
C SER A 16 19.27 10.74 -29.91
N ALA A 17 19.56 11.07 -28.63
CA ALA A 17 20.93 11.24 -28.15
C ALA A 17 21.74 9.92 -28.11
N ALA A 18 21.05 8.77 -28.09
CA ALA A 18 21.67 7.45 -28.03
C ALA A 18 21.93 6.82 -29.41
N LEU A 19 21.67 7.55 -30.50
CA LEU A 19 22.07 7.17 -31.86
C LEU A 19 23.59 7.31 -32.04
N PRO A 20 24.20 6.53 -32.95
CA PRO A 20 25.61 6.75 -33.32
C PRO A 20 25.84 8.17 -33.82
N HIS A 21 27.05 8.70 -33.62
CA HIS A 21 27.43 10.01 -34.12
C HIS A 21 27.11 10.13 -35.62
N GLY A 22 26.50 11.25 -36.02
CA GLY A 22 26.13 11.52 -37.40
C GLY A 22 24.78 10.95 -37.85
N TYR A 23 24.12 10.14 -37.02
CA TYR A 23 22.77 9.64 -37.30
C TYR A 23 21.71 10.51 -36.64
N SER A 24 20.52 10.56 -37.24
CA SER A 24 19.36 11.25 -36.68
C SER A 24 18.09 10.42 -36.84
N ILE A 25 17.07 10.72 -36.03
CA ILE A 25 15.74 10.10 -36.10
C ILE A 25 14.69 11.21 -36.15
N ARG A 26 13.70 11.04 -37.04
CA ARG A 26 12.60 12.01 -37.20
C ARG A 26 11.34 11.33 -37.76
N PRO A 27 10.16 11.97 -37.68
CA PRO A 27 8.99 11.50 -38.40
C PRO A 27 9.24 11.42 -39.92
N LEU A 28 8.57 10.49 -40.59
CA LEU A 28 8.50 10.41 -42.05
C LEU A 28 7.94 11.73 -42.60
N GLN A 29 8.48 12.19 -43.73
CA GLN A 29 8.07 13.41 -44.40
C GLN A 29 7.57 13.10 -45.81
N ARG A 30 6.64 13.93 -46.30
CA ARG A 30 5.99 13.76 -47.60
C ARG A 30 6.98 13.63 -48.77
N GLN A 31 8.15 14.27 -48.68
CA GLN A 31 9.18 14.25 -49.73
C GLN A 31 10.22 13.11 -49.59
N ASP A 32 10.05 12.20 -48.64
CA ASP A 32 11.03 11.13 -48.36
C ASP A 32 11.07 10.01 -49.41
N TYR A 33 10.24 10.09 -50.45
CA TYR A 33 10.32 9.22 -51.63
C TYR A 33 11.75 9.17 -52.20
N SER A 34 12.34 10.34 -52.47
CA SER A 34 13.69 10.45 -53.02
C SER A 34 14.79 10.24 -51.99
N ALA A 35 14.46 10.17 -50.70
CA ALA A 35 15.41 9.95 -49.61
C ALA A 35 15.66 8.45 -49.33
N GLY A 36 15.04 7.56 -50.12
CA GLY A 36 15.26 6.11 -50.08
C GLY A 36 14.33 5.35 -49.12
N PHE A 37 13.24 5.96 -48.65
CA PHE A 37 12.32 5.32 -47.69
C PHE A 37 11.80 3.95 -48.17
N LEU A 38 11.32 3.89 -49.42
CA LEU A 38 10.81 2.65 -49.99
C LEU A 38 11.90 1.59 -50.17
N ASP A 39 13.14 2.00 -50.44
CA ASP A 39 14.27 1.08 -50.58
C ASP A 39 14.64 0.40 -49.26
N VAL A 40 14.47 1.11 -48.13
CA VAL A 40 14.62 0.50 -46.80
C VAL A 40 13.56 -0.55 -46.55
N LEU A 41 12.29 -0.29 -46.89
CA LEU A 41 11.20 -1.26 -46.73
C LEU A 41 11.38 -2.51 -47.61
N ARG A 42 12.05 -2.41 -48.77
CA ARG A 42 12.38 -3.56 -49.62
C ARG A 42 13.30 -4.58 -48.94
N VAL A 43 14.01 -4.19 -47.88
CA VAL A 43 14.82 -5.12 -47.06
C VAL A 43 13.92 -5.99 -46.17
N LEU A 44 12.74 -5.50 -45.81
CA LEU A 44 11.77 -6.20 -44.99
C LEU A 44 10.84 -7.09 -45.84
N THR A 45 10.26 -6.56 -46.92
CA THR A 45 9.25 -7.26 -47.72
C THR A 45 9.13 -6.72 -49.15
N THR A 46 8.17 -7.24 -49.92
CA THR A 46 7.86 -6.77 -51.27
C THR A 46 7.10 -5.44 -51.22
N VAL A 47 7.70 -4.37 -51.77
CA VAL A 47 7.07 -3.04 -51.87
C VAL A 47 6.32 -2.85 -53.19
N GLY A 48 6.82 -3.41 -54.30
CA GLY A 48 6.30 -3.16 -55.66
C GLY A 48 6.88 -1.89 -56.31
N ASP A 49 6.33 -1.51 -57.47
CA ASP A 49 6.77 -0.36 -58.28
C ASP A 49 5.92 0.89 -57.97
N VAL A 50 6.15 1.50 -56.81
CA VAL A 50 5.43 2.69 -56.34
C VAL A 50 6.04 3.96 -56.94
N LYS A 51 5.22 4.75 -57.64
CA LYS A 51 5.60 6.07 -58.17
C LYS A 51 5.54 7.14 -57.08
N GLN A 52 6.27 8.24 -57.28
CA GLN A 52 6.33 9.33 -56.30
C GLN A 52 4.93 9.90 -55.95
N GLU A 53 4.08 10.09 -56.96
CA GLU A 53 2.71 10.61 -56.76
C GLU A 53 1.87 9.67 -55.87
N GLU A 54 2.03 8.35 -56.03
CA GLU A 54 1.32 7.33 -55.24
C GLU A 54 1.83 7.30 -53.78
N PHE A 55 3.14 7.47 -53.58
CA PHE A 55 3.74 7.62 -52.26
C PHE A 55 3.20 8.86 -51.54
N GLU A 56 3.18 10.00 -52.23
CA GLU A 56 2.71 11.26 -51.69
C GLU A 56 1.20 11.20 -51.35
N GLN A 57 0.40 10.57 -52.22
CA GLN A 57 -1.02 10.33 -51.95
C GLN A 57 -1.21 9.45 -50.71
N ARG A 58 -0.48 8.34 -50.59
CA ARG A 58 -0.58 7.45 -49.41
C ARG A 58 -0.10 8.14 -48.14
N PHE A 59 0.93 8.98 -48.23
CA PHE A 59 1.38 9.79 -47.11
C PHE A 59 0.25 10.73 -46.61
N ASP A 60 -0.41 11.43 -47.54
CA ASP A 60 -1.50 12.36 -47.22
C ASP A 60 -2.70 11.62 -46.59
N GLU A 61 -3.03 10.42 -47.10
CA GLU A 61 -4.05 9.52 -46.52
C GLU A 61 -3.70 9.13 -45.08
N MET A 62 -2.49 8.61 -44.83
CA MET A 62 -2.03 8.19 -43.50
C MET A 62 -1.98 9.35 -42.51
N LYS A 63 -1.53 10.52 -42.94
CA LYS A 63 -1.46 11.72 -42.11
C LYS A 63 -2.85 12.25 -41.75
N SER A 64 -3.81 12.15 -42.67
CA SER A 64 -5.20 12.52 -42.40
C SER A 64 -5.90 11.52 -41.48
N GLY A 65 -5.46 10.25 -41.50
CA GLY A 65 -5.87 9.22 -40.57
C GLY A 65 -5.32 9.48 -39.17
N GLN A 66 -6.18 9.37 -38.15
CA GLN A 66 -5.71 9.41 -36.77
C GLN A 66 -5.06 8.07 -36.41
N GLY A 67 -3.81 8.10 -35.93
CA GLY A 67 -3.15 6.95 -35.31
C GLY A 67 -1.85 6.46 -35.96
N TYR A 68 -1.44 6.98 -37.12
CA TYR A 68 -0.19 6.58 -37.77
C TYR A 68 1.01 7.41 -37.31
N HIS A 69 2.04 6.73 -36.81
CA HIS A 69 3.30 7.33 -36.38
C HIS A 69 4.47 6.61 -37.05
N VAL A 70 4.83 7.04 -38.26
CA VAL A 70 5.96 6.45 -39.01
C VAL A 70 7.21 7.31 -38.81
N LEU A 71 8.31 6.70 -38.37
CA LEU A 71 9.58 7.38 -38.17
C LEU A 71 10.70 6.76 -39.01
N VAL A 72 11.72 7.57 -39.29
CA VAL A 72 12.87 7.20 -40.10
C VAL A 72 14.17 7.56 -39.39
N VAL A 73 15.20 6.73 -39.58
CA VAL A 73 16.58 6.98 -39.15
C VAL A 73 17.40 7.36 -40.37
N LEU A 74 18.13 8.47 -40.29
CA LEU A 74 19.01 8.96 -41.33
C LEU A 74 20.48 8.77 -40.94
N ASN A 75 21.33 8.51 -41.93
CA ASN A 75 22.78 8.47 -41.78
C ASN A 75 23.42 9.87 -41.94
N GLU A 76 24.75 9.91 -41.87
CA GLU A 76 25.56 11.14 -42.05
C GLU A 76 25.31 11.85 -43.39
N GLN A 77 24.96 11.09 -44.43
CA GLN A 77 24.66 11.60 -45.77
C GLN A 77 23.19 12.01 -45.94
N GLN A 78 22.40 12.05 -44.87
CA GLN A 78 20.97 12.34 -44.87
C GLN A 78 20.14 11.36 -45.72
N GLN A 79 20.60 10.12 -45.88
CA GLN A 79 19.84 9.04 -46.50
C GLN A 79 19.09 8.24 -45.43
N ILE A 80 17.86 7.83 -45.75
CA ILE A 80 17.08 7.00 -44.84
C ILE A 80 17.67 5.58 -44.87
N VAL A 81 18.00 5.07 -43.68
CA VAL A 81 18.67 3.78 -43.50
C VAL A 81 17.91 2.82 -42.59
N GLY A 82 16.91 3.33 -41.86
CA GLY A 82 16.02 2.54 -41.03
C GLY A 82 14.64 3.19 -40.89
N THR A 83 13.63 2.38 -40.62
CA THR A 83 12.24 2.83 -40.45
C THR A 83 11.48 1.92 -39.48
N GLY A 84 10.39 2.45 -38.92
CA GLY A 84 9.37 1.69 -38.22
C GLY A 84 8.08 2.50 -38.09
N ALA A 85 6.97 1.80 -37.90
CA ALA A 85 5.65 2.38 -37.76
C ALA A 85 5.00 1.99 -36.42
N LEU A 86 4.28 2.94 -35.83
CA LEU A 86 3.32 2.67 -34.75
C LEU A 86 1.93 3.03 -35.24
N ILE A 87 1.00 2.08 -35.12
CA ILE A 87 -0.43 2.27 -35.38
C ILE A 87 -1.16 2.24 -34.05
N VAL A 88 -1.87 3.33 -33.72
CA VAL A 88 -2.65 3.43 -32.49
C VAL A 88 -4.09 3.00 -32.74
N GLU A 89 -4.49 1.89 -32.14
CA GLU A 89 -5.85 1.36 -32.20
C GLU A 89 -6.68 1.84 -31.01
N ARG A 90 -7.87 2.39 -31.27
CA ARG A 90 -8.86 2.76 -30.26
C ARG A 90 -9.76 1.56 -29.97
N LYS A 91 -9.87 1.16 -28.70
CA LYS A 91 -10.70 0.01 -28.27
C LYS A 91 -11.94 0.50 -27.52
N PHE A 92 -13.02 -0.30 -27.53
CA PHE A 92 -14.15 -0.12 -26.59
C PHE A 92 -13.91 -0.81 -25.24
N ILE A 93 -12.97 -1.75 -25.21
CA ILE A 93 -12.53 -2.47 -24.01
C ILE A 93 -11.45 -1.66 -23.28
N HIS A 94 -11.14 -2.04 -22.03
CA HIS A 94 -10.16 -1.34 -21.19
C HIS A 94 -10.45 0.16 -21.06
N ALA A 95 -11.71 0.51 -20.76
CA ALA A 95 -12.16 1.89 -20.55
C ALA A 95 -11.83 2.85 -21.72
N LEU A 96 -12.22 2.47 -22.94
CA LEU A 96 -11.89 3.21 -24.17
C LEU A 96 -10.37 3.28 -24.46
N GLY A 97 -9.63 2.26 -24.03
CA GLY A 97 -8.17 2.24 -24.05
C GLY A 97 -7.57 2.28 -25.46
N LEU A 98 -6.31 2.70 -25.51
CA LEU A 98 -5.51 2.75 -26.74
C LEU A 98 -4.45 1.64 -26.72
N VAL A 99 -4.31 0.91 -27.82
CA VAL A 99 -3.25 -0.09 -28.01
C VAL A 99 -2.32 0.37 -29.13
N GLY A 100 -1.02 0.40 -28.85
CA GLY A 100 0.00 0.62 -29.86
C GLY A 100 0.35 -0.69 -30.58
N HIS A 101 0.40 -0.67 -31.91
CA HIS A 101 0.90 -1.77 -32.74
C HIS A 101 2.17 -1.32 -33.44
N ILE A 102 3.31 -1.94 -33.13
CA ILE A 102 4.57 -1.65 -33.79
C ILE A 102 4.73 -2.56 -35.00
N GLU A 103 4.83 -1.95 -36.19
CA GLU A 103 4.89 -2.62 -37.49
C GLU A 103 6.04 -2.09 -38.35
N ASP A 104 6.32 -2.78 -39.46
CA ASP A 104 7.21 -2.34 -40.55
C ASP A 104 8.62 -1.93 -40.12
N ILE A 105 9.22 -2.69 -39.19
CA ILE A 105 10.59 -2.44 -38.70
C ILE A 105 11.62 -2.91 -39.72
N ALA A 106 12.40 -1.98 -40.26
CA ALA A 106 13.45 -2.30 -41.24
C ALA A 106 14.72 -1.49 -41.00
N VAL A 107 15.88 -2.13 -41.20
CA VAL A 107 17.20 -1.48 -41.26
C VAL A 107 17.99 -2.08 -42.42
N THR A 108 18.54 -1.22 -43.27
CA THR A 108 19.37 -1.59 -44.42
C THR A 108 20.53 -2.49 -44.01
N LYS A 109 20.86 -3.50 -44.85
CA LYS A 109 21.79 -4.59 -44.50
C LYS A 109 23.17 -4.10 -44.06
N ASP A 110 23.70 -3.07 -44.72
CA ASP A 110 24.99 -2.43 -44.43
C ASP A 110 24.98 -1.58 -43.14
N GLN A 111 23.81 -1.39 -42.54
CA GLN A 111 23.61 -0.60 -41.32
C GLN A 111 23.20 -1.45 -40.11
N GLN A 112 23.00 -2.76 -40.31
CA GLN A 112 22.70 -3.71 -39.25
C GLN A 112 23.89 -3.86 -38.28
N GLY A 113 23.62 -4.28 -37.03
CA GLY A 113 24.63 -4.38 -35.97
C GLY A 113 24.93 -3.05 -35.23
N LYS A 114 24.55 -1.89 -35.78
CA LYS A 114 24.72 -0.56 -35.16
C LYS A 114 23.67 -0.20 -34.11
N LYS A 115 22.87 -1.17 -33.65
CA LYS A 115 21.74 -1.01 -32.72
C LYS A 115 20.62 -0.07 -33.22
N LEU A 116 20.55 0.26 -34.51
CA LEU A 116 19.51 1.14 -35.05
C LEU A 116 18.10 0.58 -34.86
N GLY A 117 17.91 -0.73 -35.09
CA GLY A 117 16.61 -1.39 -34.85
C GLY A 117 16.14 -1.27 -33.40
N LEU A 118 17.06 -1.42 -32.43
CA LEU A 118 16.76 -1.21 -31.01
C LEU A 118 16.28 0.22 -30.75
N ARG A 119 16.94 1.23 -31.35
CA ARG A 119 16.53 2.64 -31.21
C ARG A 119 15.17 2.92 -31.83
N ILE A 120 14.85 2.30 -32.96
CA ILE A 120 13.53 2.42 -33.60
C ILE A 120 12.44 1.88 -32.66
N ILE A 121 12.61 0.68 -32.10
CA ILE A 121 11.64 0.11 -31.14
C ILE A 121 11.48 1.02 -29.92
N GLN A 122 12.59 1.47 -29.31
CA GLN A 122 12.53 2.36 -28.15
C GLN A 122 11.85 3.70 -28.45
N ALA A 123 12.05 4.25 -29.65
CA ALA A 123 11.38 5.48 -30.07
C ALA A 123 9.87 5.27 -30.26
N LEU A 124 9.46 4.19 -30.92
CA LEU A 124 8.03 3.90 -31.15
C LEU A 124 7.31 3.55 -29.85
N ASP A 125 7.94 2.77 -28.97
CA ASP A 125 7.42 2.43 -27.64
C ASP A 125 7.23 3.69 -26.77
N TYR A 126 8.18 4.62 -26.83
CA TYR A 126 8.03 5.94 -26.19
C TYR A 126 6.89 6.77 -26.78
N VAL A 127 6.74 6.79 -28.12
CA VAL A 127 5.62 7.48 -28.77
C VAL A 127 4.29 6.87 -28.30
N ALA A 128 4.18 5.54 -28.27
CA ALA A 128 2.97 4.83 -27.85
C ALA A 128 2.57 5.17 -26.40
N GLU A 129 3.53 5.16 -25.47
CA GLU A 129 3.33 5.62 -24.09
C GLU A 129 2.86 7.08 -24.07
N LYS A 130 3.52 7.98 -24.82
CA LYS A 130 3.22 9.41 -24.83
C LYS A 130 1.86 9.77 -25.45
N VAL A 131 1.36 8.99 -26.39
CA VAL A 131 0.03 9.18 -26.97
C VAL A 131 -1.08 8.49 -26.17
N GLY A 132 -0.75 7.87 -25.04
CA GLY A 132 -1.71 7.32 -24.08
C GLY A 132 -2.08 5.86 -24.32
N CYS A 133 -1.26 5.07 -25.01
CA CYS A 133 -1.46 3.62 -25.09
C CYS A 133 -1.25 2.99 -23.71
N TYR A 134 -2.08 2.02 -23.33
CA TYR A 134 -1.88 1.26 -22.07
C TYR A 134 -0.92 0.08 -22.26
N LYS A 135 -0.78 -0.38 -23.50
CA LYS A 135 0.21 -1.37 -23.92
C LYS A 135 0.61 -1.14 -25.37
N THR A 136 1.76 -1.66 -25.72
CA THR A 136 2.20 -1.83 -27.11
C THR A 136 2.46 -3.28 -27.40
N ILE A 137 2.04 -3.71 -28.59
CA ILE A 137 2.20 -5.07 -29.09
C ILE A 137 2.88 -5.07 -30.45
N LEU A 138 3.51 -6.20 -30.77
CA LEU A 138 4.09 -6.48 -32.08
C LEU A 138 4.16 -7.98 -32.31
N ASP A 139 4.07 -8.37 -33.57
CA ASP A 139 4.25 -9.74 -34.01
C ASP A 139 5.66 -9.97 -34.53
N CYS A 140 6.25 -11.12 -34.19
CA CYS A 140 7.56 -11.49 -34.72
C CYS A 140 7.71 -13.02 -34.83
N SER A 141 8.59 -13.46 -35.73
CA SER A 141 9.02 -14.87 -35.77
C SER A 141 9.75 -15.23 -34.48
N GLU A 142 9.64 -16.49 -34.02
CA GLU A 142 10.30 -16.97 -32.78
C GLU A 142 11.81 -16.67 -32.73
N ALA A 143 12.50 -16.72 -33.87
CA ALA A 143 13.93 -16.38 -33.97
C ALA A 143 14.28 -14.96 -33.52
N ASN A 144 13.32 -14.03 -33.52
CA ASN A 144 13.49 -12.63 -33.15
C ASN A 144 13.01 -12.31 -31.73
N GLU A 145 12.40 -13.26 -31.01
CA GLU A 145 11.88 -13.05 -29.64
C GLU A 145 12.96 -12.44 -28.72
N GLY A 146 14.17 -12.99 -28.74
CA GLY A 146 15.29 -12.53 -27.92
C GLY A 146 15.78 -11.11 -28.24
N PHE A 147 15.47 -10.56 -29.42
CA PHE A 147 15.73 -9.15 -29.73
C PHE A 147 14.72 -8.25 -29.01
N TYR A 148 13.42 -8.57 -29.10
CA TYR A 148 12.36 -7.76 -28.47
C TYR A 148 12.37 -7.85 -26.94
N VAL A 149 12.79 -8.98 -26.37
CA VAL A 149 13.04 -9.09 -24.92
C VAL A 149 14.08 -8.07 -24.46
N LYS A 150 15.13 -7.81 -25.25
CA LYS A 150 16.14 -6.78 -24.94
C LYS A 150 15.60 -5.36 -25.08
N CYS A 151 14.50 -5.18 -25.80
CA CYS A 151 13.81 -3.90 -25.94
C CYS A 151 12.82 -3.62 -24.79
N GLY A 152 12.60 -4.57 -23.87
CA GLY A 152 11.65 -4.44 -22.76
C GLY A 152 10.31 -5.15 -22.97
N PHE A 153 10.14 -5.85 -24.08
CA PHE A 153 8.91 -6.61 -24.37
C PHE A 153 8.97 -8.00 -23.74
N LYS A 154 7.80 -8.60 -23.51
CA LYS A 154 7.66 -9.99 -23.06
C LYS A 154 6.71 -10.74 -23.99
N ARG A 155 6.88 -12.06 -24.10
CA ARG A 155 5.96 -12.92 -24.86
C ARG A 155 4.57 -12.89 -24.22
N ALA A 156 3.54 -12.68 -25.03
CA ALA A 156 2.14 -12.60 -24.63
C ALA A 156 1.28 -13.41 -25.63
N GLY A 157 1.31 -14.74 -25.53
CA GLY A 157 0.69 -15.61 -26.54
C GLY A 157 1.59 -15.81 -27.75
N LEU A 158 1.08 -15.50 -28.95
CA LEU A 158 1.82 -15.53 -30.22
C LEU A 158 2.39 -14.16 -30.61
N GLU A 159 2.22 -13.14 -29.77
CA GLU A 159 2.72 -11.77 -29.93
C GLU A 159 3.72 -11.41 -28.81
N MET A 160 4.43 -10.29 -28.99
CA MET A 160 5.22 -9.63 -27.95
C MET A 160 4.47 -8.41 -27.41
N ALA A 161 4.51 -8.17 -26.10
CA ALA A 161 3.82 -7.05 -25.46
C ALA A 161 4.72 -6.30 -24.45
N HIS A 162 4.56 -4.99 -24.38
CA HIS A 162 5.07 -4.12 -23.32
C HIS A 162 3.90 -3.33 -22.74
N TYR A 163 3.73 -3.39 -21.42
CA TYR A 163 2.65 -2.72 -20.70
C TYR A 163 3.23 -1.52 -19.97
N TYR A 164 2.55 -0.38 -20.07
CA TYR A 164 3.01 0.84 -19.41
C TYR A 164 2.39 0.95 -18.03
N GLU A 165 3.21 1.31 -17.04
CA GLU A 165 2.71 1.82 -15.77
C GLU A 165 1.97 3.14 -16.05
N PRO A 166 0.78 3.40 -15.47
CA PRO A 166 0.02 4.60 -15.77
C PRO A 166 0.81 5.88 -15.45
N ARG A 167 1.30 6.60 -16.48
CA ARG A 167 1.84 7.96 -16.30
C ARG A 167 0.70 8.96 -16.32
N TYR A 168 0.21 9.31 -15.14
CA TYR A 168 -0.66 10.47 -14.99
C TYR A 168 0.18 11.75 -15.05
N GLU A 169 0.28 12.38 -16.23
CA GLU A 169 0.61 13.80 -16.32
C GLU A 169 -0.61 14.61 -15.85
N ILE A 170 -0.47 15.21 -14.68
CA ILE A 170 -1.50 15.95 -13.96
C ILE A 170 -1.93 17.19 -14.77
N GLN A 171 -3.08 17.12 -15.43
CA GLN A 171 -3.86 18.31 -15.82
C GLN A 171 -5.06 18.51 -14.89
N HIS A 172 -4.81 18.58 -13.59
CA HIS A 172 -5.74 19.24 -12.66
C HIS A 172 -4.88 20.12 -11.76
N GLY A 173 -5.24 21.41 -11.63
CA GLY A 173 -4.46 22.42 -10.92
C GLY A 173 -4.05 21.94 -9.52
N CYS A 174 -2.84 21.39 -9.41
CA CYS A 174 -2.25 20.99 -8.16
C CYS A 174 -1.99 22.27 -7.35
N MET A 175 -2.76 22.45 -6.28
CA MET A 175 -2.34 23.33 -5.20
C MET A 175 -1.08 22.74 -4.58
N LYS A 176 0.08 23.09 -5.14
CA LYS A 176 1.39 22.90 -4.51
C LYS A 176 1.33 23.57 -3.13
N GLY A 177 1.17 22.76 -2.08
CA GLY A 177 1.27 23.23 -0.69
C GLY A 177 0.32 22.61 0.34
N LYS A 178 -0.63 21.72 -0.02
CA LYS A 178 -1.59 21.17 0.96
C LYS A 178 -1.96 19.68 0.81
N SER A 179 -1.34 18.94 -0.11
CA SER A 179 -1.67 17.52 -0.27
C SER A 179 -1.00 16.64 0.79
N ALA A 180 -1.62 15.50 1.09
CA ALA A 180 -0.97 14.38 1.77
C ALA A 180 0.31 13.92 1.07
N GLY A 181 1.00 12.92 1.63
CA GLY A 181 2.21 12.35 1.04
C GLY A 181 2.01 11.94 -0.42
N HIS A 182 3.06 12.09 -1.24
CA HIS A 182 2.99 11.85 -2.69
C HIS A 182 2.44 10.46 -3.03
N ARG A 183 2.92 9.42 -2.35
CA ARG A 183 2.49 8.02 -2.55
C ARG A 183 1.02 7.78 -2.23
N GLN A 184 0.52 8.41 -1.17
CA GLN A 184 -0.89 8.26 -0.81
C GLN A 184 -1.80 8.86 -1.89
N ASN A 185 -1.42 10.01 -2.47
CA ASN A 185 -2.21 10.59 -3.56
C ASN A 185 -2.24 9.68 -4.80
N ILE A 186 -1.11 9.03 -5.13
CA ILE A 186 -1.07 8.04 -6.22
C ILE A 186 -2.06 6.90 -5.94
N LEU A 187 -2.10 6.37 -4.72
CA LEU A 187 -3.03 5.32 -4.35
C LEU A 187 -4.49 5.77 -4.44
N ILE A 188 -4.83 6.96 -3.93
CA ILE A 188 -6.18 7.52 -4.01
C ILE A 188 -6.62 7.73 -5.46
N ASP A 189 -5.74 8.28 -6.29
CA ASP A 189 -6.05 8.52 -7.72
C ASP A 189 -6.21 7.18 -8.47
N TRP A 190 -5.39 6.18 -8.15
CA TRP A 190 -5.55 4.82 -8.67
C TRP A 190 -6.89 4.19 -8.23
N LEU A 191 -7.26 4.28 -6.96
CA LEU A 191 -8.54 3.78 -6.45
C LEU A 191 -9.72 4.45 -7.16
N LEU A 192 -9.69 5.77 -7.35
CA LEU A 192 -10.74 6.50 -8.07
C LEU A 192 -10.86 6.00 -9.52
N HIS A 193 -9.72 5.82 -10.20
CA HIS A 193 -9.70 5.28 -11.56
C HIS A 193 -10.28 3.86 -11.62
N GLU A 194 -9.97 3.01 -10.65
CA GLU A 194 -10.48 1.63 -10.61
C GLU A 194 -11.98 1.54 -10.27
N LEU A 195 -12.52 2.54 -9.56
CA LEU A 195 -13.92 2.64 -9.14
C LEU A 195 -14.82 3.33 -10.17
N GLU A 196 -14.30 4.30 -10.94
CA GLU A 196 -15.05 5.06 -11.95
C GLU A 196 -15.78 4.17 -12.99
N PRO A 197 -15.20 3.08 -13.54
CA PRO A 197 -15.91 2.22 -14.48
C PRO A 197 -16.89 1.24 -13.82
N VAL A 198 -16.97 1.20 -12.47
CA VAL A 198 -17.86 0.28 -11.77
C VAL A 198 -19.30 0.77 -11.91
N ARG A 199 -20.14 -0.07 -12.52
CA ARG A 199 -21.52 0.26 -12.87
C ARG A 199 -22.37 0.59 -11.64
N ASP A 200 -23.24 1.60 -11.77
CA ASP A 200 -24.21 2.03 -10.74
C ASP A 200 -23.57 2.45 -9.40
N LEU A 201 -22.25 2.72 -9.39
CA LEU A 201 -21.51 3.13 -8.20
C LEU A 201 -21.39 4.67 -8.13
N HIS A 202 -21.86 5.26 -7.03
CA HIS A 202 -21.81 6.70 -6.79
C HIS A 202 -20.63 7.05 -5.89
N ILE A 203 -19.67 7.81 -6.42
CA ILE A 203 -18.44 8.17 -5.71
C ILE A 203 -18.57 9.57 -5.11
N ALA A 204 -18.21 9.70 -3.83
CA ALA A 204 -17.99 10.97 -3.14
C ALA A 204 -16.59 10.99 -2.53
N ILE A 205 -15.99 12.18 -2.47
CA ILE A 205 -14.67 12.42 -1.89
C ILE A 205 -14.83 13.41 -0.75
N GLU A 206 -14.22 13.10 0.40
CA GLU A 206 -14.19 13.97 1.58
C GLU A 206 -12.73 14.31 1.92
N ASP A 207 -12.45 15.59 2.14
CA ASP A 207 -11.12 16.08 2.52
C ASP A 207 -11.00 16.22 4.04
N PHE A 208 -9.88 15.76 4.61
CA PHE A 208 -9.59 15.82 6.04
C PHE A 208 -8.24 16.46 6.33
N PRO A 209 -8.17 17.45 7.24
CA PRO A 209 -6.90 18.06 7.63
C PRO A 209 -6.13 17.13 8.58
N ILE A 210 -4.81 17.07 8.38
CA ILE A 210 -3.89 16.28 9.20
C ILE A 210 -2.62 17.05 9.52
N VAL A 211 -1.88 16.60 10.53
CA VAL A 211 -0.49 17.01 10.77
C VAL A 211 0.40 15.81 10.40
N LYS A 212 0.95 15.85 9.18
CA LYS A 212 1.78 14.76 8.67
C LYS A 212 3.18 14.77 9.24
N TRP A 213 3.77 13.59 9.30
CA TRP A 213 5.19 13.35 9.43
C TRP A 213 5.61 12.52 8.22
N GLU A 214 6.60 12.96 7.45
CA GLU A 214 7.08 12.23 6.29
C GLU A 214 8.59 12.34 6.16
N THR A 215 9.23 11.33 5.58
CA THR A 215 10.66 11.37 5.26
C THR A 215 10.93 12.33 4.11
N GLN A 216 12.08 13.00 4.14
CA GLN A 216 12.51 13.87 3.05
C GLN A 216 12.80 13.06 1.77
N ASP A 217 12.58 13.67 0.61
CA ASP A 217 12.90 13.14 -0.72
C ASP A 217 12.33 11.73 -1.02
N ASP A 218 11.16 11.40 -0.47
CA ASP A 218 10.52 10.07 -0.59
C ASP A 218 11.44 8.91 -0.13
N ALA A 219 12.35 9.20 0.81
CA ALA A 219 13.27 8.22 1.36
C ALA A 219 12.54 7.14 2.17
N THR A 220 13.13 5.95 2.30
CA THR A 220 12.63 4.95 3.26
C THR A 220 13.02 5.35 4.68
N LEU A 221 12.33 4.81 5.70
CA LEU A 221 12.73 5.01 7.09
C LEU A 221 14.19 4.58 7.34
N ARG A 222 14.65 3.51 6.67
CA ARG A 222 16.05 3.07 6.67
C ARG A 222 17.02 4.18 6.28
N LYS A 223 16.72 4.92 5.21
CA LYS A 223 17.57 6.00 4.69
C LYS A 223 17.41 7.30 5.49
N ALA A 224 16.25 7.52 6.10
CA ALA A 224 15.97 8.71 6.89
C ALA A 224 16.69 8.73 8.24
N GLY A 225 17.00 7.57 8.81
CA GLY A 225 17.73 7.44 10.09
C GLY A 225 19.22 7.17 9.91
N SER A 226 20.04 7.70 10.82
CA SER A 226 21.47 7.34 10.92
C SER A 226 21.94 7.30 12.37
N LEU A 227 22.95 6.47 12.61
CA LEU A 227 23.52 6.22 13.92
C LEU A 227 25.04 6.07 13.83
N HIS A 228 25.77 6.80 14.65
CA HIS A 228 27.21 6.67 14.78
C HIS A 228 27.60 6.47 16.23
N LEU A 229 28.52 5.54 16.49
CA LEU A 229 29.11 5.30 17.79
C LEU A 229 30.52 5.90 17.81
N SER A 230 30.74 6.90 18.66
CA SER A 230 32.05 7.51 18.88
C SER A 230 32.58 7.07 20.25
N ASP A 231 33.69 6.32 20.24
CA ASP A 231 34.46 6.03 21.44
C ASP A 231 35.77 6.85 21.49
N SER A 232 36.68 6.55 22.42
CA SER A 232 37.93 7.30 22.60
C SER A 232 38.94 7.10 21.46
N LYS A 233 38.70 6.18 20.51
CA LYS A 233 39.66 5.79 19.48
C LYS A 233 39.07 5.85 18.07
N GLU A 234 37.78 5.56 17.89
CA GLU A 234 37.15 5.43 16.57
C GLU A 234 35.73 6.00 16.54
N ASN A 235 35.31 6.37 15.33
CA ASN A 235 33.93 6.72 15.03
C ASN A 235 33.36 5.71 14.03
N THR A 236 32.43 4.88 14.50
CA THR A 236 31.89 3.74 13.77
C THR A 236 30.45 4.01 13.37
N SER A 237 30.14 3.93 12.07
CA SER A 237 28.76 3.99 11.59
C SER A 237 28.06 2.66 11.86
N LEU A 238 26.86 2.71 12.45
CA LEU A 238 26.05 1.54 12.77
C LEU A 238 24.85 1.45 11.81
N SER A 239 24.52 0.24 11.37
CA SER A 239 23.32 0.03 10.57
C SER A 239 22.06 0.23 11.43
N VAL A 240 21.18 1.12 10.99
CA VAL A 240 19.84 1.25 11.59
C VAL A 240 18.84 0.40 10.82
N ILE A 241 17.82 -0.12 11.49
CA ILE A 241 16.63 -0.64 10.80
C ILE A 241 15.91 0.52 10.09
N GLY A 242 15.81 1.67 10.76
CA GLY A 242 15.27 2.91 10.22
C GLY A 242 15.00 3.94 11.32
N ALA A 243 14.65 5.16 10.92
CA ALA A 243 14.08 6.14 11.81
C ALA A 243 12.77 5.60 12.42
N ILE A 244 12.55 5.88 13.70
CA ILE A 244 11.27 5.61 14.34
C ILE A 244 10.27 6.66 13.82
N PRO A 245 9.12 6.28 13.23
CA PRO A 245 8.15 7.22 12.71
C PRO A 245 7.67 8.19 13.80
N TRP A 246 7.30 9.40 13.39
CA TRP A 246 6.81 10.47 14.27
C TRP A 246 7.84 11.04 15.27
N THR A 247 9.08 10.54 15.30
CA THR A 247 10.14 11.12 16.15
C THR A 247 10.62 12.46 15.62
N GLN A 248 11.20 13.27 16.52
CA GLN A 248 11.60 14.63 16.19
C GLN A 248 12.64 14.65 15.07
N PRO A 249 12.39 15.34 13.94
CA PRO A 249 13.39 15.49 12.90
C PRO A 249 14.60 16.32 13.37
N THR A 250 15.78 15.96 12.91
CA THR A 250 17.04 16.68 13.20
C THR A 250 17.48 17.58 12.05
N ASN A 251 17.20 17.18 10.80
CA ASN A 251 17.44 17.93 9.56
C ASN A 251 18.77 18.69 9.56
N GLY A 252 19.88 17.96 9.68
CA GLY A 252 21.25 18.49 9.70
C GLY A 252 21.79 18.90 11.08
N LYS A 253 20.97 18.87 12.14
CA LYS A 253 21.39 19.11 13.53
C LYS A 253 21.37 17.83 14.35
N SER A 254 22.26 16.89 14.02
CA SER A 254 22.37 15.60 14.71
C SER A 254 22.58 15.77 16.22
N VAL A 255 22.00 14.88 17.02
CA VAL A 255 22.16 14.87 18.47
C VAL A 255 23.28 13.93 18.87
N THR A 256 24.24 14.40 19.67
CA THR A 256 25.32 13.57 20.22
C THR A 256 25.33 13.60 21.73
N ALA A 257 25.25 12.43 22.38
CA ALA A 257 25.32 12.31 23.84
C ALA A 257 25.83 10.95 24.28
N GLU A 258 26.18 10.82 25.56
CA GLU A 258 26.42 9.52 26.18
C GLU A 258 25.16 8.66 26.18
N VAL A 259 25.34 7.35 26.02
CA VAL A 259 24.24 6.40 26.03
C VAL A 259 23.98 5.83 27.42
N VAL A 260 22.73 5.48 27.69
CA VAL A 260 22.34 4.74 28.90
C VAL A 260 21.39 3.61 28.52
N TYR A 261 21.73 2.39 28.93
CA TYR A 261 20.86 1.24 28.71
C TYR A 261 19.89 1.05 29.87
N ILE A 262 18.59 1.03 29.55
CA ILE A 262 17.53 0.79 30.54
C ILE A 262 16.73 -0.47 30.13
N PRO A 263 16.86 -1.59 30.86
CA PRO A 263 16.09 -2.81 30.61
C PRO A 263 14.58 -2.54 30.59
N GLN A 264 13.84 -3.20 29.69
CA GLN A 264 12.41 -2.96 29.48
C GLN A 264 11.55 -3.11 30.75
N GLN A 265 12.01 -3.88 31.73
CA GLN A 265 11.34 -4.10 33.02
C GLN A 265 11.40 -2.88 33.95
N LEU A 266 12.34 -1.96 33.73
CA LEU A 266 12.45 -0.72 34.49
C LEU A 266 11.65 0.39 33.80
N SER A 267 10.89 1.13 34.58
CA SER A 267 10.19 2.33 34.14
C SER A 267 11.19 3.45 33.87
N LEU A 268 11.07 4.09 32.70
CA LEU A 268 11.88 5.25 32.34
C LEU A 268 11.61 6.47 33.23
N LYS A 269 10.51 6.49 33.99
CA LYS A 269 10.17 7.58 34.93
C LYS A 269 11.04 7.55 36.19
N ASP A 270 11.63 6.39 36.52
CA ASP A 270 12.31 6.16 37.79
C ASP A 270 13.85 6.19 37.66
N VAL A 271 14.35 6.63 36.50
CA VAL A 271 15.78 6.65 36.16
C VAL A 271 16.21 8.02 35.64
N ASN A 272 17.43 8.46 35.98
CA ASN A 272 17.96 9.72 35.47
C ASN A 272 18.51 9.55 34.05
N ILE A 273 17.72 9.98 33.06
CA ILE A 273 18.03 9.90 31.63
C ILE A 273 18.25 11.29 31.00
N LYS A 274 18.30 12.35 31.81
CA LYS A 274 18.42 13.73 31.35
C LYS A 274 19.73 13.94 30.57
N GLY A 275 19.62 14.45 29.35
CA GLY A 275 20.77 14.71 28.48
C GLY A 275 21.44 13.47 27.90
N LYS A 276 20.86 12.27 28.07
CA LYS A 276 21.39 11.00 27.56
C LYS A 276 20.62 10.54 26.33
N ILE A 277 21.25 9.64 25.55
CA ILE A 277 20.55 8.82 24.57
C ILE A 277 20.15 7.50 25.24
N VAL A 278 18.85 7.20 25.24
CA VAL A 278 18.32 5.99 25.88
C VAL A 278 18.40 4.81 24.93
N LEU A 279 18.97 3.70 25.39
CA LEU A 279 18.93 2.41 24.71
C LEU A 279 17.87 1.54 25.38
N ARG A 280 16.89 1.07 24.59
CA ARG A 280 15.74 0.30 25.08
C ARG A 280 15.53 -0.95 24.25
N ASP A 281 15.36 -2.09 24.90
CA ASP A 281 14.97 -3.32 24.20
C ASP A 281 13.53 -3.20 23.66
N PHE A 282 13.33 -3.68 22.44
CA PHE A 282 12.02 -3.76 21.79
C PHE A 282 11.45 -5.18 21.87
N GLY A 283 10.15 -5.27 22.09
CA GLY A 283 9.38 -6.51 22.08
C GLY A 283 8.22 -6.45 23.07
N PRO A 284 7.34 -7.47 23.09
CA PRO A 284 6.25 -7.52 24.05
C PRO A 284 6.74 -7.80 25.46
N THR A 285 6.24 -7.03 26.42
CA THR A 285 6.43 -7.27 27.86
C THR A 285 5.51 -8.37 28.39
N ALA A 286 4.32 -8.52 27.79
CA ALA A 286 3.36 -9.58 28.08
C ALA A 286 3.19 -10.49 26.85
N LYS A 287 3.33 -11.81 27.06
CA LYS A 287 3.28 -12.83 26.01
C LYS A 287 2.16 -13.81 26.33
N PRO A 288 0.91 -13.54 25.91
CA PRO A 288 -0.21 -14.41 26.25
C PRO A 288 -0.03 -15.81 25.64
N ASN A 289 -0.64 -16.80 26.27
CA ASN A 289 -0.73 -18.13 25.67
C ASN A 289 -1.85 -18.14 24.62
N TYR A 290 -1.71 -18.91 23.55
CA TYR A 290 -2.81 -19.12 22.61
C TYR A 290 -4.07 -19.67 23.28
N THR A 291 -3.95 -20.44 24.36
CA THR A 291 -5.11 -20.86 25.17
C THR A 291 -5.89 -19.65 25.69
N THR A 292 -5.21 -18.57 26.11
CA THR A 292 -5.86 -17.31 26.53
C THR A 292 -6.41 -16.53 25.34
N VAL A 293 -5.66 -16.47 24.23
CA VAL A 293 -6.11 -15.79 22.99
C VAL A 293 -7.38 -16.44 22.43
N PHE A 294 -7.50 -17.77 22.51
CA PHE A 294 -8.63 -18.53 22.00
C PHE A 294 -9.79 -18.67 23.00
N LEU A 295 -9.60 -18.29 24.26
CA LEU A 295 -10.63 -18.38 25.29
C LEU A 295 -11.96 -17.67 24.93
N PRO A 296 -11.97 -16.46 24.34
CA PRO A 296 -13.22 -15.81 23.91
C PRO A 296 -13.78 -16.36 22.58
N GLY A 297 -13.18 -17.40 22.01
CA GLY A 297 -13.57 -17.97 20.72
C GLY A 297 -14.97 -18.58 20.74
N LEU A 298 -15.82 -18.10 19.83
CA LEU A 298 -17.12 -18.68 19.52
C LEU A 298 -16.98 -19.89 18.57
N TRP A 299 -15.96 -19.86 17.71
CA TRP A 299 -15.56 -20.95 16.85
C TRP A 299 -14.09 -20.78 16.45
N ARG A 300 -13.40 -21.89 16.17
CA ARG A 300 -12.04 -21.88 15.63
C ARG A 300 -11.83 -23.04 14.67
N SER A 301 -10.95 -22.84 13.69
CA SER A 301 -10.54 -23.91 12.78
C SER A 301 -9.73 -24.99 13.53
N ASN A 302 -9.85 -26.25 13.10
CA ASN A 302 -9.30 -27.39 13.84
C ASN A 302 -7.76 -27.42 13.87
N ASP A 303 -7.10 -26.82 12.88
CA ASP A 303 -5.64 -26.73 12.77
C ASP A 303 -5.00 -25.83 13.85
N THR A 304 -5.80 -25.05 14.58
CA THR A 304 -5.34 -24.25 15.73
C THR A 304 -5.07 -25.07 17.00
N ASN A 305 -5.54 -26.33 17.07
CA ASN A 305 -5.36 -27.19 18.24
C ASN A 305 -3.89 -27.37 18.65
N SER A 306 -2.98 -27.44 17.67
CA SER A 306 -1.55 -27.61 17.95
C SER A 306 -0.89 -26.40 18.61
N LEU A 307 -1.56 -25.24 18.60
CA LEU A 307 -1.05 -24.01 19.19
C LEU A 307 -1.45 -23.85 20.66
N LEU A 308 -2.44 -24.60 21.13
CA LEU A 308 -2.85 -24.56 22.53
C LEU A 308 -1.64 -24.81 23.43
N ASN A 309 -1.57 -24.05 24.51
CA ASN A 309 -0.46 -24.07 25.47
C ASN A 309 0.89 -23.55 24.93
N THR A 310 0.97 -23.03 23.70
CA THR A 310 2.14 -22.29 23.21
C THR A 310 1.97 -20.78 23.40
N ALA A 311 3.07 -20.04 23.51
CA ALA A 311 3.01 -18.59 23.63
C ALA A 311 2.71 -17.92 22.28
N TYR A 312 1.97 -16.82 22.32
CA TYR A 312 1.74 -15.93 21.19
C TYR A 312 2.63 -14.69 21.37
N ASP A 313 3.74 -14.67 20.65
CA ASP A 313 4.75 -13.60 20.72
C ASP A 313 4.84 -12.92 19.34
N ARG A 314 4.40 -11.66 19.28
CA ARG A 314 4.36 -10.84 18.08
C ARG A 314 4.86 -9.43 18.41
N PRO A 315 5.61 -8.78 17.51
CA PRO A 315 6.25 -7.51 17.81
C PRO A 315 5.25 -6.36 18.00
N TYR A 316 4.07 -6.42 17.39
CA TYR A 316 3.00 -5.41 17.57
C TYR A 316 2.40 -5.37 18.98
N LEU A 317 2.63 -6.41 19.78
CA LEU A 317 2.28 -6.41 21.21
C LEU A 317 3.27 -5.58 22.04
N GLY A 318 4.37 -5.11 21.43
CA GLY A 318 5.22 -4.05 21.97
C GLY A 318 4.50 -2.70 21.92
N ALA A 319 4.78 -1.83 22.90
CA ALA A 319 4.16 -0.51 23.00
C ALA A 319 5.25 0.59 23.09
N PRO A 320 5.96 0.88 21.99
CA PRO A 320 7.10 1.82 22.01
C PRO A 320 6.68 3.27 22.32
N ALA A 321 5.44 3.65 21.99
CA ALA A 321 4.89 4.98 22.19
C ALA A 321 5.08 5.51 23.62
N GLN A 322 4.78 4.67 24.62
CA GLN A 322 4.85 5.09 26.02
C GLN A 322 6.30 5.33 26.47
N ASP A 323 7.25 4.53 25.99
CA ASP A 323 8.67 4.71 26.30
C ASP A 323 9.22 5.98 25.63
N LEU A 324 8.80 6.30 24.39
CA LEU A 324 9.17 7.55 23.72
C LEU A 324 8.64 8.79 24.47
N VAL A 325 7.39 8.75 24.94
CA VAL A 325 6.83 9.82 25.79
C VAL A 325 7.62 9.96 27.08
N ASN A 326 7.88 8.85 27.78
CA ASN A 326 8.60 8.88 29.06
C ASN A 326 10.05 9.35 28.88
N ALA A 327 10.71 8.95 27.80
CA ALA A 327 12.06 9.42 27.46
C ALA A 327 12.08 10.94 27.24
N GLY A 328 11.12 11.47 26.49
CA GLY A 328 10.97 12.91 26.30
C GLY A 328 10.73 13.67 27.60
N LEU A 329 9.80 13.20 28.44
CA LEU A 329 9.52 13.80 29.75
C LEU A 329 10.72 13.73 30.70
N GLY A 330 11.50 12.64 30.66
CA GLY A 330 12.74 12.48 31.45
C GLY A 330 13.92 13.33 30.94
N GLY A 331 13.75 14.06 29.84
CA GLY A 331 14.78 14.91 29.26
C GLY A 331 15.87 14.15 28.49
N ALA A 332 15.58 12.93 28.02
CA ALA A 332 16.46 12.25 27.07
C ALA A 332 16.54 13.05 25.76
N VAL A 333 17.70 13.01 25.11
CA VAL A 333 17.95 13.77 23.88
C VAL A 333 17.87 12.91 22.61
N GLY A 334 17.79 11.59 22.77
CA GLY A 334 17.58 10.65 21.67
C GLY A 334 17.22 9.25 22.17
N PHE A 335 16.66 8.42 21.29
CA PHE A 335 16.15 7.10 21.63
C PHE A 335 16.60 6.05 20.63
N VAL A 336 17.14 4.93 21.11
CA VAL A 336 17.46 3.77 20.26
C VAL A 336 16.66 2.58 20.76
N SER A 337 15.78 2.08 19.91
CA SER A 337 14.97 0.89 20.20
C SER A 337 15.58 -0.33 19.51
N MET A 338 15.82 -1.38 20.29
CA MET A 338 16.71 -2.47 19.92
C MET A 338 15.95 -3.78 19.76
N PHE A 339 15.86 -4.29 18.54
CA PHE A 339 15.32 -5.62 18.29
C PHE A 339 16.35 -6.69 18.67
N ASN A 340 15.84 -7.85 19.09
CA ASN A 340 16.62 -9.05 19.38
C ASN A 340 16.61 -10.06 18.24
N VAL A 341 16.44 -9.60 17.00
CA VAL A 341 16.60 -10.36 15.75
C VAL A 341 17.48 -9.58 14.76
N PRO A 342 18.07 -10.22 13.74
CA PRO A 342 18.89 -9.50 12.75
C PRO A 342 18.09 -8.39 12.05
N GLY A 343 18.67 -7.19 11.98
CA GLY A 343 17.98 -5.99 11.48
C GLY A 343 17.59 -6.05 10.00
N SER A 344 18.26 -6.90 9.21
CA SER A 344 17.97 -7.07 7.77
C SER A 344 16.55 -7.55 7.48
N PHE A 345 15.87 -8.19 8.43
CA PHE A 345 14.48 -8.65 8.25
C PHE A 345 13.44 -7.57 8.55
N LEU A 346 13.85 -6.48 9.19
CA LEU A 346 12.94 -5.48 9.74
C LEU A 346 13.11 -4.12 9.08
N GLU A 347 13.85 -4.03 7.97
CA GLU A 347 14.18 -2.76 7.33
C GLU A 347 12.95 -1.85 7.19
N SER A 348 13.09 -0.60 7.65
CA SER A 348 12.02 0.40 7.69
C SER A 348 10.78 0.02 8.52
N TYR A 349 10.97 -0.69 9.63
CA TYR A 349 9.91 -1.01 10.58
C TYR A 349 9.13 0.24 11.03
N PHE A 350 7.81 0.21 10.94
CA PHE A 350 6.91 1.35 11.18
C PHE A 350 6.05 1.11 12.42
N ASP A 351 6.56 1.44 13.60
CA ASP A 351 5.79 1.54 14.83
C ASP A 351 6.52 2.57 15.70
N PRO A 352 5.86 3.41 16.52
CA PRO A 352 4.43 3.50 16.76
C PRO A 352 3.61 4.02 15.57
N HIS A 353 2.34 3.62 15.50
CA HIS A 353 1.34 4.04 14.50
C HIS A 353 0.23 4.91 15.14
N ASP A 354 0.53 5.53 16.27
CA ASP A 354 -0.41 6.34 17.05
C ASP A 354 -0.48 7.81 16.59
N GLY A 355 0.34 8.19 15.61
CA GLY A 355 0.42 9.55 15.06
C GLY A 355 0.90 10.63 16.02
N THR A 356 1.43 10.25 17.19
CA THR A 356 1.93 11.21 18.18
C THR A 356 3.29 11.74 17.73
N HIS A 357 3.43 13.04 17.52
CA HIS A 357 4.72 13.67 17.23
C HIS A 357 5.58 13.75 18.51
N TYR A 358 6.62 12.91 18.59
CA TYR A 358 7.49 12.78 19.76
C TYR A 358 8.56 13.88 19.82
N ARG A 359 9.11 14.09 21.03
CA ARG A 359 9.98 15.23 21.37
C ARG A 359 11.48 15.00 21.22
N LEU A 360 11.87 13.84 20.70
CA LEU A 360 13.27 13.47 20.51
C LEU A 360 13.41 12.62 19.25
N PRO A 361 14.57 12.63 18.57
CA PRO A 361 14.84 11.74 17.46
C PRO A 361 15.00 10.30 17.95
N GLY A 362 14.59 9.33 17.14
CA GLY A 362 14.80 7.93 17.45
C GLY A 362 15.04 7.04 16.24
N VAL A 363 15.75 5.95 16.47
CA VAL A 363 16.05 4.92 15.45
C VAL A 363 15.85 3.52 16.02
N TYR A 364 15.47 2.60 15.14
CA TYR A 364 15.51 1.16 15.40
C TYR A 364 16.86 0.57 14.99
N VAL A 365 17.33 -0.44 15.73
CA VAL A 365 18.52 -1.23 15.37
C VAL A 365 18.28 -2.72 15.56
N GLY A 366 19.05 -3.54 14.84
CA GLY A 366 18.99 -5.00 14.95
C GLY A 366 19.85 -5.56 16.08
N LEU A 367 19.83 -6.90 16.19
CA LEU A 367 20.51 -7.66 17.23
C LEU A 367 22.00 -7.33 17.39
N ASP A 368 22.74 -7.20 16.29
CA ASP A 368 24.20 -7.06 16.35
C ASP A 368 24.60 -5.65 16.78
N GLU A 369 23.97 -4.62 16.23
CA GLU A 369 24.14 -3.24 16.70
C GLU A 369 23.67 -3.07 18.15
N ALA A 370 22.60 -3.74 18.56
CA ALA A 370 22.13 -3.73 19.95
C ALA A 370 23.20 -4.25 20.92
N LYS A 371 23.93 -5.33 20.57
CA LYS A 371 25.05 -5.83 21.38
C LYS A 371 26.16 -4.79 21.50
N MET A 372 26.54 -4.14 20.40
CA MET A 372 27.58 -3.11 20.39
C MET A 372 27.19 -1.92 21.28
N LEU A 373 25.95 -1.44 21.16
CA LEU A 373 25.44 -0.31 21.94
C LEU A 373 25.33 -0.64 23.43
N LYS A 374 24.89 -1.84 23.80
CA LYS A 374 24.86 -2.29 25.21
C LYS A 374 26.27 -2.38 25.81
N ALA A 375 27.26 -2.82 25.03
CA ALA A 375 28.65 -2.80 25.48
C ALA A 375 29.16 -1.36 25.67
N ALA A 376 28.84 -0.47 24.73
CA ALA A 376 29.20 0.94 24.79
C ALA A 376 28.59 1.66 26.00
N ALA A 377 27.39 1.28 26.44
CA ALA A 377 26.73 1.86 27.62
C ALA A 377 27.45 1.63 28.95
N ASN A 378 28.44 0.73 29.01
CA ASN A 378 29.30 0.54 30.17
C ASN A 378 30.59 1.39 30.11
N THR A 379 30.67 2.33 29.18
CA THR A 379 31.84 3.18 28.93
C THR A 379 31.45 4.67 28.85
N THR A 380 32.37 5.55 28.47
CA THR A 380 32.10 6.97 28.18
C THR A 380 31.79 7.25 26.70
N ALA A 381 31.49 6.20 25.92
CA ALA A 381 31.17 6.32 24.51
C ALA A 381 29.93 7.18 24.28
N LYS A 382 29.95 7.92 23.18
CA LYS A 382 28.84 8.77 22.74
C LYS A 382 28.24 8.20 21.48
N VAL A 383 26.96 8.45 21.30
CA VAL A 383 26.24 8.12 20.08
C VAL A 383 25.73 9.39 19.45
N THR A 384 25.78 9.44 18.12
CA THR A 384 25.20 10.50 17.30
C THR A 384 24.00 9.95 16.53
N ILE A 385 22.83 10.59 16.68
CA ILE A 385 21.59 10.24 15.97
C ILE A 385 21.21 11.39 15.02
N ALA A 386 20.79 11.04 13.81
CA ALA A 386 20.08 11.96 12.93
C ALA A 386 18.86 11.29 12.30
N VAL A 387 17.77 12.06 12.18
CA VAL A 387 16.53 11.73 11.49
C VAL A 387 16.23 12.86 10.50
N ASN A 388 16.04 12.51 9.23
CA ASN A 388 15.68 13.43 8.14
C ASN A 388 14.21 13.24 7.75
N ALA A 389 13.37 14.15 8.20
CA ALA A 389 11.92 14.10 8.01
C ALA A 389 11.32 15.51 8.16
N ASP A 390 10.09 15.68 7.67
CA ASP A 390 9.35 16.92 7.74
C ASP A 390 8.03 16.74 8.48
N VAL A 391 7.64 17.77 9.23
CA VAL A 391 6.34 17.87 9.87
C VAL A 391 5.60 19.04 9.26
N ALA A 392 4.40 18.80 8.76
CA ALA A 392 3.61 19.83 8.09
C ALA A 392 2.11 19.58 8.24
N ASN A 393 1.32 20.64 8.12
CA ASN A 393 -0.11 20.49 7.90
C ASN A 393 -0.34 19.97 6.47
N ALA A 394 -1.26 19.03 6.31
CA ALA A 394 -1.65 18.48 5.03
C ALA A 394 -3.15 18.14 5.01
N THR A 395 -3.64 17.73 3.86
CA THR A 395 -5.02 17.29 3.65
C THR A 395 -5.01 15.92 2.98
N GLN A 396 -5.73 14.97 3.55
CA GLN A 396 -5.96 13.63 3.03
C GLN A 396 -7.37 13.50 2.45
N ARG A 397 -7.55 12.56 1.52
CA ARG A 397 -8.82 12.27 0.87
C ARG A 397 -9.35 10.92 1.32
N GLN A 398 -10.60 10.89 1.75
CA GLN A 398 -11.39 9.67 1.91
C GLN A 398 -12.28 9.49 0.67
N ILE A 399 -12.47 8.24 0.24
CA ILE A 399 -13.41 7.90 -0.84
C ILE A 399 -14.61 7.17 -0.22
N VAL A 400 -15.82 7.59 -0.58
CA VAL A 400 -17.07 6.90 -0.26
C VAL A 400 -17.73 6.48 -1.56
N ALA A 401 -17.79 5.17 -1.82
CA ALA A 401 -18.43 4.62 -3.00
C ALA A 401 -19.73 3.91 -2.61
N THR A 402 -20.86 4.46 -3.03
CA THR A 402 -22.21 3.97 -2.69
C THR A 402 -22.79 3.20 -3.86
N LEU A 403 -23.16 1.94 -3.64
CA LEU A 403 -23.87 1.09 -4.57
C LEU A 403 -25.33 0.92 -4.09
N PRO A 404 -26.31 1.57 -4.74
CA PRO A 404 -27.71 1.54 -4.29
C PRO A 404 -28.30 0.12 -4.29
N GLY A 405 -29.11 -0.15 -3.25
CA GLY A 405 -30.01 -1.31 -3.17
C GLY A 405 -31.47 -0.92 -3.45
N LYS A 406 -32.39 -1.86 -3.25
CA LYS A 406 -33.85 -1.58 -3.26
C LYS A 406 -34.31 -0.73 -2.08
N THR A 407 -33.60 -0.80 -0.96
CA THR A 407 -33.87 -0.04 0.26
C THR A 407 -32.67 0.82 0.64
N ASN A 408 -32.92 1.80 1.51
CA ASN A 408 -31.86 2.64 2.06
C ASN A 408 -31.07 1.95 3.17
N ASP A 409 -31.50 0.78 3.67
CA ASP A 409 -30.76 -0.04 4.64
C ASP A 409 -29.32 -0.21 4.15
N THR A 410 -28.36 0.35 4.87
CA THR A 410 -26.98 0.48 4.40
C THR A 410 -26.04 -0.41 5.20
N ILE A 411 -25.27 -1.23 4.47
CA ILE A 411 -24.10 -1.95 4.99
C ILE A 411 -22.86 -1.14 4.64
N TYR A 412 -22.06 -0.80 5.64
CA TYR A 412 -20.76 -0.16 5.43
C TYR A 412 -19.67 -1.23 5.38
N ILE A 413 -18.79 -1.14 4.39
CA ILE A 413 -17.64 -2.03 4.23
C ILE A 413 -16.44 -1.09 4.19
N VAL A 414 -15.54 -1.21 5.16
CA VAL A 414 -14.56 -0.17 5.50
C VAL A 414 -13.15 -0.74 5.50
N CYS A 415 -12.21 -0.02 4.90
CA CYS A 415 -10.77 -0.26 4.98
C CYS A 415 -10.03 1.08 4.89
N HIS A 416 -8.84 1.19 5.48
CA HIS A 416 -8.02 2.39 5.44
C HIS A 416 -7.03 2.40 4.26
N THR A 417 -6.55 3.57 3.87
CA THR A 417 -5.76 3.81 2.65
C THR A 417 -4.30 4.20 2.93
N ASP A 418 -3.86 4.19 4.18
CA ASP A 418 -2.56 4.70 4.59
C ASP A 418 -1.65 3.62 5.17
N GLY A 419 -1.59 2.45 4.54
CA GLY A 419 -0.69 1.38 4.94
C GLY A 419 0.78 1.61 4.57
N ASN A 420 1.64 0.96 5.33
CA ASN A 420 3.09 0.97 5.10
C ASN A 420 3.61 -0.42 4.68
N THR A 421 2.76 -1.46 4.69
CA THR A 421 3.07 -2.83 4.30
C THR A 421 1.95 -3.43 3.46
N TRP A 422 2.24 -4.51 2.74
CA TRP A 422 1.21 -5.26 2.01
C TRP A 422 0.12 -5.82 2.94
N VAL A 423 0.46 -6.11 4.19
CA VAL A 423 -0.52 -6.55 5.21
C VAL A 423 -1.48 -5.43 5.56
N GLN A 424 -1.00 -4.19 5.65
CA GLN A 424 -1.84 -3.04 5.96
C GLN A 424 -2.75 -2.65 4.79
N ASP A 425 -2.27 -2.78 3.54
CA ASP A 425 -2.99 -2.35 2.34
C ASP A 425 -3.90 -3.43 1.72
N ASP A 426 -3.82 -4.69 2.17
CA ASP A 426 -4.51 -5.80 1.50
C ASP A 426 -6.05 -5.68 1.49
N GLY A 427 -6.65 -5.05 2.51
CA GLY A 427 -8.09 -4.87 2.62
C GLY A 427 -8.69 -3.99 1.52
N LEU A 428 -7.90 -3.09 0.93
CA LEU A 428 -8.30 -2.26 -0.21
C LEU A 428 -8.63 -3.11 -1.43
N SER A 429 -7.84 -4.16 -1.65
CA SER A 429 -8.07 -5.10 -2.76
C SER A 429 -9.39 -5.86 -2.58
N ALA A 430 -9.72 -6.26 -1.35
CA ALA A 430 -10.99 -6.89 -1.03
C ALA A 430 -12.16 -5.91 -1.25
N LEU A 431 -12.03 -4.67 -0.77
CA LEU A 431 -13.04 -3.62 -0.91
C LEU A 431 -13.39 -3.36 -2.39
N LEU A 432 -12.37 -3.17 -3.23
CA LEU A 432 -12.53 -2.92 -4.66
C LEU A 432 -13.18 -4.12 -5.38
N ASN A 433 -12.75 -5.34 -5.06
CA ASN A 433 -13.31 -6.56 -5.66
C ASN A 433 -14.76 -6.81 -5.22
N LEU A 434 -15.10 -6.53 -3.96
CA LEU A 434 -16.48 -6.61 -3.48
C LEU A 434 -17.36 -5.57 -4.18
N ALA A 435 -16.87 -4.33 -4.39
CA ALA A 435 -17.60 -3.31 -5.15
C ALA A 435 -17.91 -3.78 -6.58
N ARG A 436 -16.90 -4.33 -7.28
CA ARG A 436 -17.06 -4.90 -8.64
C ARG A 436 -18.01 -6.10 -8.66
N TYR A 437 -17.83 -7.04 -7.74
CA TYR A 437 -18.66 -8.23 -7.62
C TYR A 437 -20.12 -7.85 -7.41
N PHE A 438 -20.40 -7.00 -6.42
CA PHE A 438 -21.76 -6.60 -6.11
C PHE A 438 -22.38 -5.76 -7.24
N SER A 439 -21.63 -4.85 -7.86
CA SER A 439 -22.07 -4.05 -9.02
C SER A 439 -22.41 -4.90 -10.25
N SER A 440 -21.77 -6.08 -10.41
CA SER A 440 -22.10 -6.99 -11.51
C SER A 440 -23.54 -7.52 -11.46
N PHE A 441 -24.17 -7.49 -10.28
CA PHE A 441 -25.60 -7.72 -10.13
C PHE A 441 -26.36 -6.40 -10.26
N GLY A 442 -27.43 -6.38 -11.06
CA GLY A 442 -28.32 -5.21 -11.12
C GLY A 442 -28.97 -4.91 -9.77
N THR A 443 -29.41 -3.67 -9.56
CA THR A 443 -30.07 -3.21 -8.32
C THR A 443 -31.22 -4.11 -7.86
N SER A 444 -31.92 -4.78 -8.78
CA SER A 444 -33.01 -5.72 -8.46
C SER A 444 -32.56 -6.99 -7.73
N ALA A 445 -31.27 -7.30 -7.69
CA ALA A 445 -30.71 -8.48 -7.03
C ALA A 445 -30.13 -8.20 -5.64
N ARG A 446 -30.19 -6.94 -5.17
CA ARG A 446 -29.68 -6.51 -3.87
C ARG A 446 -30.72 -5.72 -3.10
N ASN A 447 -31.14 -6.20 -1.94
CA ASN A 447 -32.11 -5.49 -1.13
C ASN A 447 -31.48 -4.25 -0.48
N LYS A 448 -30.32 -4.41 0.16
CA LYS A 448 -29.65 -3.35 0.94
C LYS A 448 -28.70 -2.51 0.09
N THR A 449 -28.50 -1.24 0.45
CA THR A 449 -27.45 -0.38 -0.11
C THR A 449 -26.09 -0.78 0.47
N LEU A 450 -25.05 -0.81 -0.37
CA LEU A 450 -23.68 -1.05 0.09
C LEU A 450 -22.86 0.23 -0.02
N ARG A 451 -22.14 0.59 1.04
CA ARG A 451 -21.19 1.71 1.05
C ARG A 451 -19.78 1.19 1.30
N PHE A 452 -18.93 1.28 0.29
CA PHE A 452 -17.51 0.99 0.38
C PHE A 452 -16.79 2.28 0.78
N VAL A 453 -16.18 2.30 1.97
CA VAL A 453 -15.51 3.48 2.51
C VAL A 453 -14.02 3.21 2.63
N PHE A 454 -13.25 3.98 1.87
CA PHE A 454 -11.79 3.97 1.86
C PHE A 454 -11.32 5.08 2.80
N THR A 455 -11.25 4.78 4.10
CA THR A 455 -10.85 5.74 5.14
C THR A 455 -9.37 6.10 5.03
N THR A 456 -8.94 7.13 5.74
CA THR A 456 -7.55 7.62 5.71
C THR A 456 -7.11 8.01 7.11
N GLY A 457 -5.80 8.03 7.33
CA GLY A 457 -5.18 8.53 8.57
C GLY A 457 -5.13 7.50 9.69
N HIS A 458 -5.36 6.22 9.41
CA HIS A 458 -5.30 5.14 10.39
C HIS A 458 -3.93 5.03 11.09
N LEU A 459 -2.83 5.12 10.34
CA LEU A 459 -1.47 5.09 10.88
C LEU A 459 -1.05 6.43 11.53
N GLY A 460 -1.90 7.45 11.40
CA GLY A 460 -1.84 8.71 12.12
C GLY A 460 -2.78 8.80 13.32
N SER A 461 -3.63 7.79 13.58
CA SER A 461 -4.65 7.62 14.65
C SER A 461 -5.49 8.84 15.05
N ASN A 462 -4.89 9.96 15.45
CA ASN A 462 -5.56 11.25 15.69
C ASN A 462 -6.28 11.83 14.46
N ALA A 463 -5.89 11.38 13.26
CA ALA A 463 -6.44 11.76 11.98
C ALA A 463 -7.31 10.67 11.34
N ASP A 464 -7.52 9.54 12.03
CA ASP A 464 -8.18 8.38 11.45
C ASP A 464 -9.67 8.65 11.21
N THR A 465 -10.05 8.66 9.93
CA THR A 465 -11.41 8.97 9.53
C THR A 465 -12.39 7.83 9.82
N SER A 466 -11.92 6.63 10.15
CA SER A 466 -12.75 5.51 10.61
C SER A 466 -13.40 5.81 11.96
N PHE A 467 -12.66 6.39 12.91
CA PHE A 467 -13.23 6.83 14.19
C PHE A 467 -14.18 8.02 14.02
N ASN A 468 -13.87 8.94 13.10
CA ASN A 468 -14.77 10.03 12.74
C ASN A 468 -16.08 9.50 12.13
N LEU A 469 -16.00 8.52 11.23
CA LEU A 469 -17.17 7.85 10.67
C LEU A 469 -17.98 7.15 11.76
N ALA A 470 -17.33 6.40 12.65
CA ALA A 470 -18.00 5.72 13.75
C ALA A 470 -18.81 6.69 14.62
N ALA A 471 -18.23 7.84 14.99
CA ALA A 471 -18.93 8.87 15.74
C ALA A 471 -20.13 9.47 14.98
N ARG A 472 -19.99 9.70 13.66
CA ARG A 472 -21.10 10.18 12.81
C ARG A 472 -22.25 9.16 12.73
N LEU A 473 -21.91 7.88 12.57
CA LEU A 473 -22.89 6.80 12.55
C LEU A 473 -23.58 6.67 13.92
N ASP A 474 -22.83 6.75 15.02
CA ASP A 474 -23.41 6.68 16.37
C ASP A 474 -24.49 7.73 16.60
N ALA A 475 -24.22 8.97 16.16
CA ALA A 475 -25.12 10.10 16.35
C ALA A 475 -26.48 9.93 15.64
N THR A 476 -26.55 9.08 14.61
CA THR A 476 -27.74 8.94 13.75
C THR A 476 -28.29 7.51 13.69
N TYR A 477 -27.57 6.53 14.23
CA TYR A 477 -27.89 5.10 14.09
C TYR A 477 -29.32 4.74 14.49
N ASP A 478 -29.90 5.39 15.50
CA ASP A 478 -31.24 5.01 15.97
C ASP A 478 -32.37 5.49 15.04
N THR A 479 -32.04 6.39 14.11
CA THR A 479 -33.00 7.08 13.24
C THR A 479 -32.66 6.99 11.75
N ASP A 480 -31.45 6.52 11.41
CA ASP A 480 -30.99 6.34 10.04
C ASP A 480 -31.18 4.90 9.55
N ASP A 481 -30.72 4.64 8.32
CA ASP A 481 -30.80 3.34 7.68
C ASP A 481 -29.53 2.49 7.86
N THR A 482 -28.57 2.88 8.70
CA THR A 482 -27.32 2.12 8.92
C THR A 482 -27.63 0.77 9.58
N VAL A 483 -27.19 -0.32 8.98
CA VAL A 483 -27.47 -1.69 9.45
C VAL A 483 -26.29 -2.27 10.22
N PHE A 484 -25.12 -2.36 9.59
CA PHE A 484 -23.89 -2.83 10.22
C PHE A 484 -22.66 -2.37 9.45
N VAL A 485 -21.49 -2.52 10.08
CA VAL A 485 -20.17 -2.24 9.53
C VAL A 485 -19.37 -3.53 9.41
N PHE A 486 -18.74 -3.76 8.26
CA PHE A 486 -17.74 -4.78 8.04
C PHE A 486 -16.38 -4.11 7.84
N ALA A 487 -15.47 -4.23 8.81
CA ALA A 487 -14.11 -3.69 8.70
C ALA A 487 -13.13 -4.77 8.20
N LEU A 488 -12.33 -4.44 7.18
CA LEU A 488 -11.43 -5.38 6.51
C LEU A 488 -9.98 -4.95 6.68
N GLU A 489 -9.19 -5.75 7.42
CA GLU A 489 -7.77 -5.52 7.64
C GLU A 489 -6.99 -6.85 7.63
N HIS A 490 -5.80 -6.86 7.06
CA HIS A 490 -4.79 -7.93 7.20
C HIS A 490 -5.28 -9.32 6.73
N LEU A 491 -5.78 -9.38 5.50
CA LEU A 491 -6.27 -10.59 4.83
C LEU A 491 -5.14 -11.41 4.19
N GLY A 492 -5.24 -12.73 4.30
CA GLY A 492 -4.31 -13.67 3.65
C GLY A 492 -2.87 -13.62 4.18
N THR A 493 -2.65 -13.10 5.39
CA THR A 493 -1.32 -12.94 5.96
C THR A 493 -0.61 -14.27 6.24
N ARG A 494 0.67 -14.35 5.91
CA ARG A 494 1.53 -15.51 6.20
C ARG A 494 2.18 -15.38 7.57
N GLU A 495 2.26 -16.49 8.30
CA GLU A 495 2.95 -16.55 9.58
C GLU A 495 4.47 -16.51 9.37
N VAL A 496 5.11 -15.58 10.08
CA VAL A 496 6.56 -15.41 10.13
C VAL A 496 6.99 -15.54 11.60
N LEU A 497 7.96 -16.40 11.87
CA LEU A 497 8.51 -16.60 13.22
C LEU A 497 10.04 -16.62 13.19
N PRO A 498 10.71 -16.31 14.31
CA PRO A 498 12.13 -16.62 14.47
C PRO A 498 12.39 -18.12 14.31
N ARG A 499 13.44 -18.48 13.57
CA ARG A 499 13.82 -19.87 13.34
C ARG A 499 13.94 -20.64 14.65
N GLY A 500 13.32 -21.81 14.70
CA GLY A 500 13.30 -22.66 15.88
C GLY A 500 12.49 -22.11 17.06
N SER A 501 11.66 -21.09 16.85
CA SER A 501 10.78 -20.52 17.87
C SER A 501 9.31 -20.76 17.54
N PRO A 502 8.72 -21.90 17.97
CA PRO A 502 7.34 -22.24 17.63
C PRO A 502 6.31 -21.28 18.24
N SER A 503 6.69 -20.45 19.22
CA SER A 503 5.85 -19.41 19.82
C SER A 503 5.98 -18.04 19.15
N GLY A 504 6.93 -17.86 18.24
CA GLY A 504 7.31 -16.55 17.72
C GLY A 504 8.27 -15.78 18.63
N ALA A 505 8.67 -16.36 19.77
CA ALA A 505 9.57 -15.69 20.70
C ALA A 505 10.93 -15.42 20.07
N ALA A 506 11.32 -14.15 20.02
CA ALA A 506 12.60 -13.79 19.49
C ALA A 506 13.74 -14.36 20.35
N ASN A 507 14.63 -15.07 19.67
CA ASN A 507 15.67 -15.91 20.25
C ASN A 507 17.05 -15.61 19.61
N GLY A 508 17.21 -14.44 19.00
CA GLY A 508 18.40 -14.06 18.26
C GLY A 508 18.55 -14.72 16.89
N GLN A 509 17.58 -15.52 16.45
CA GLN A 509 17.63 -16.19 15.16
C GLN A 509 16.98 -15.35 14.03
N PRO A 510 17.33 -15.63 12.76
CA PRO A 510 16.63 -15.09 11.59
C PRO A 510 15.12 -15.36 11.61
N LEU A 511 14.34 -14.50 10.96
CA LEU A 511 12.91 -14.72 10.72
C LEU A 511 12.70 -15.62 9.48
N GLU A 512 11.71 -16.50 9.53
CA GLU A 512 11.34 -17.38 8.42
C GLU A 512 9.82 -17.56 8.32
N PHE A 513 9.33 -17.73 7.09
CA PHE A 513 7.95 -18.15 6.86
C PHE A 513 7.76 -19.58 7.33
N THR A 514 6.71 -19.83 8.11
CA THR A 514 6.42 -21.17 8.64
C THR A 514 5.71 -22.07 7.64
N GLY A 515 5.25 -21.50 6.52
CA GLY A 515 4.36 -22.14 5.55
C GLY A 515 2.88 -22.10 5.94
N LYS A 516 2.53 -21.54 7.11
CA LYS A 516 1.15 -21.46 7.62
C LYS A 516 0.59 -20.05 7.49
N SER A 517 -0.73 -19.91 7.60
CA SER A 517 -1.37 -18.60 7.79
C SER A 517 -1.06 -18.07 9.19
N GLU A 518 -0.97 -16.75 9.31
CA GLU A 518 -1.06 -16.10 10.62
C GLU A 518 -2.45 -16.38 11.23
N ILE A 519 -2.56 -16.33 12.55
CA ILE A 519 -3.86 -16.42 13.20
C ILE A 519 -4.68 -15.19 12.83
N VAL A 520 -5.83 -15.43 12.21
CA VAL A 520 -6.81 -14.40 11.85
C VAL A 520 -7.92 -14.39 12.88
N MET A 521 -8.15 -13.23 13.45
CA MET A 521 -9.28 -12.94 14.31
C MET A 521 -10.42 -12.40 13.45
N TRP A 522 -11.50 -13.19 13.33
CA TRP A 522 -12.77 -12.75 12.78
C TRP A 522 -13.68 -12.32 13.93
N SER A 523 -13.61 -11.04 14.27
CA SER A 523 -14.44 -10.51 15.34
C SER A 523 -15.87 -10.29 14.88
N VAL A 524 -16.82 -10.63 15.73
CA VAL A 524 -18.24 -10.41 15.51
C VAL A 524 -18.86 -9.90 16.80
N GLY A 525 -19.46 -8.72 16.77
CA GLY A 525 -20.20 -8.19 17.91
C GLY A 525 -21.37 -9.09 18.32
N PRO A 526 -22.16 -8.70 19.33
CA PRO A 526 -23.25 -9.53 19.85
C PRO A 526 -24.50 -9.55 18.93
N SER A 527 -24.32 -10.08 17.72
CA SER A 527 -25.32 -10.32 16.68
C SER A 527 -25.28 -11.79 16.26
N ASP A 528 -26.36 -12.51 16.54
CA ASP A 528 -26.49 -13.93 16.22
C ASP A 528 -26.48 -14.20 14.70
N PRO A 529 -27.18 -13.42 13.85
CA PRO A 529 -27.11 -13.59 12.41
C PRO A 529 -25.69 -13.40 11.85
N LEU A 530 -24.98 -12.33 12.25
CA LEU A 530 -23.61 -12.07 11.81
C LEU A 530 -22.67 -13.19 12.28
N ARG A 531 -22.82 -13.66 13.52
CA ARG A 531 -22.00 -14.76 14.07
C ARG A 531 -22.21 -16.03 13.26
N ASN A 532 -23.45 -16.44 13.07
CA ASN A 532 -23.79 -17.68 12.37
C ASN A 532 -23.32 -17.62 10.91
N ALA A 533 -23.52 -16.48 10.23
CA ALA A 533 -23.05 -16.29 8.85
C ALA A 533 -21.52 -16.34 8.76
N SER A 534 -20.80 -15.68 9.68
CA SER A 534 -19.33 -15.68 9.70
C SER A 534 -18.76 -17.08 9.93
N ILE A 535 -19.32 -17.85 10.87
CA ILE A 535 -18.91 -19.25 11.10
C ILE A 535 -19.22 -20.12 9.89
N ALA A 536 -20.39 -19.95 9.27
CA ALA A 536 -20.78 -20.71 8.09
C ALA A 536 -19.86 -20.40 6.90
N ALA A 537 -19.53 -19.13 6.67
CA ALA A 537 -18.63 -18.69 5.63
C ALA A 537 -17.20 -19.22 5.85
N ALA A 538 -16.68 -19.13 7.08
CA ALA A 538 -15.36 -19.66 7.42
C ALA A 538 -15.27 -21.17 7.17
N LYS A 539 -16.32 -21.94 7.50
CA LYS A 539 -16.40 -23.37 7.20
C LYS A 539 -16.54 -23.67 5.70
N LYS A 540 -17.35 -22.88 4.98
CA LYS A 540 -17.62 -23.07 3.54
C LYS A 540 -16.34 -22.92 2.70
N TYR A 541 -15.49 -21.98 3.06
CA TYR A 541 -14.23 -21.72 2.36
C TYR A 541 -13.01 -22.40 3.00
N ASP A 542 -13.22 -23.27 4.01
CA ASP A 542 -12.17 -23.99 4.74
C ASP A 542 -11.03 -23.07 5.22
N LEU A 543 -11.41 -21.93 5.83
CA LEU A 543 -10.43 -20.95 6.29
C LEU A 543 -9.61 -21.51 7.45
N ASP A 544 -8.32 -21.69 7.23
CA ASP A 544 -7.36 -22.16 8.23
C ASP A 544 -6.96 -21.05 9.20
N ARG A 545 -6.37 -21.42 10.35
CA ARG A 545 -5.86 -20.48 11.36
C ARG A 545 -6.86 -19.40 11.78
N MET A 546 -8.15 -19.74 11.80
CA MET A 546 -9.24 -18.79 12.00
C MET A 546 -9.81 -18.88 13.42
N LEU A 547 -10.03 -17.73 14.04
CA LEU A 547 -10.74 -17.57 15.31
C LEU A 547 -11.93 -16.63 15.12
N VAL A 548 -13.16 -17.15 15.16
CA VAL A 548 -14.36 -16.31 15.26
C VAL A 548 -14.62 -16.00 16.74
N THR A 549 -14.69 -14.73 17.11
CA THR A 549 -14.72 -14.28 18.51
C THR A 549 -15.60 -13.04 18.69
N GLN A 550 -16.02 -12.75 19.93
CA GLN A 550 -16.63 -11.45 20.25
C GLN A 550 -15.60 -10.36 20.56
N GLY A 551 -14.32 -10.70 20.57
CA GLY A 551 -13.22 -9.82 20.98
C GLY A 551 -12.72 -10.13 22.40
N THR A 552 -11.83 -9.28 22.92
CA THR A 552 -11.19 -9.44 24.23
C THR A 552 -11.58 -8.29 25.17
N GLY A 553 -11.93 -8.55 26.43
CA GLY A 553 -12.35 -7.51 27.37
C GLY A 553 -13.08 -8.04 28.61
N LEU A 554 -13.29 -7.17 29.61
CA LEU A 554 -13.96 -7.50 30.87
C LEU A 554 -15.47 -7.28 30.79
N GLN A 555 -16.26 -8.25 31.26
CA GLN A 555 -17.65 -8.03 31.67
C GLN A 555 -17.69 -7.67 33.15
N GLY A 556 -18.40 -6.59 33.53
CA GLY A 556 -18.73 -6.31 34.93
C GLY A 556 -19.12 -4.85 35.22
N GLY A 557 -20.08 -4.64 36.14
CA GLY A 557 -20.56 -3.32 36.59
C GLY A 557 -21.79 -2.78 35.85
N ASN A 558 -22.22 -1.56 36.15
CA ASN A 558 -23.25 -0.80 35.42
C ASN A 558 -22.66 -0.17 34.14
N VAL A 559 -21.99 -0.97 33.34
CA VAL A 559 -21.42 -0.57 32.04
C VAL A 559 -21.97 -1.45 30.92
N VAL A 560 -22.13 -0.87 29.74
CA VAL A 560 -22.38 -1.65 28.53
C VAL A 560 -21.05 -2.32 28.15
N PRO A 561 -20.96 -3.68 28.14
CA PRO A 561 -19.70 -4.35 27.83
C PRO A 561 -19.32 -4.12 26.37
N GLU A 562 -18.11 -3.63 26.13
CA GLU A 562 -17.54 -3.45 24.80
C GLU A 562 -16.21 -4.20 24.77
N TYR A 563 -16.12 -5.17 23.86
CA TYR A 563 -14.93 -5.98 23.67
C TYR A 563 -13.98 -5.25 22.71
N ASN A 564 -12.68 -5.38 22.92
CA ASN A 564 -11.71 -5.02 21.89
C ASN A 564 -11.80 -6.06 20.77
N ILE A 565 -12.28 -5.62 19.60
CA ILE A 565 -12.45 -6.42 18.40
C ILE A 565 -11.38 -6.18 17.33
N GLY A 566 -10.38 -5.35 17.65
CA GLY A 566 -9.19 -5.08 16.82
C GLY A 566 -9.35 -3.94 15.81
N GLY A 567 -8.22 -3.31 15.47
CA GLY A 567 -8.07 -2.36 14.36
C GLY A 567 -9.10 -1.23 14.29
N ILE A 568 -9.49 -0.84 13.07
CA ILE A 568 -10.51 0.22 12.84
C ILE A 568 -11.91 -0.20 13.30
N ALA A 569 -12.16 -1.50 13.44
CA ALA A 569 -13.44 -2.03 13.88
C ALA A 569 -13.81 -1.60 15.31
N ASN A 570 -12.79 -1.38 16.16
CA ASN A 570 -12.97 -0.89 17.53
C ASN A 570 -13.77 0.42 17.58
N GLY A 571 -13.56 1.33 16.63
CA GLY A 571 -14.30 2.59 16.56
C GLY A 571 -15.80 2.36 16.51
N PHE A 572 -16.24 1.52 15.59
CA PHE A 572 -17.66 1.22 15.36
C PHE A 572 -18.27 0.40 16.50
N HIS A 573 -17.56 -0.62 16.99
CA HIS A 573 -18.05 -1.48 18.07
C HIS A 573 -18.26 -0.72 19.38
N ASN A 574 -17.31 0.15 19.74
CA ASN A 574 -17.39 0.96 20.97
C ASN A 574 -18.45 2.07 20.87
N HIS A 575 -18.84 2.44 19.65
CA HIS A 575 -20.01 3.27 19.40
C HIS A 575 -21.32 2.48 19.33
N LEU A 576 -21.29 1.19 19.67
CA LEU A 576 -22.43 0.27 19.63
C LEU A 576 -23.09 0.19 18.23
N ILE A 577 -22.29 0.32 17.18
CA ILE A 577 -22.72 0.01 15.82
C ILE A 577 -22.49 -1.49 15.60
N PRO A 578 -23.48 -2.26 15.09
CA PRO A 578 -23.26 -3.66 14.77
C PRO A 578 -22.06 -3.81 13.84
N THR A 579 -21.07 -4.59 14.29
CA THR A 579 -19.76 -4.65 13.61
C THR A 579 -19.27 -6.09 13.51
N THR A 580 -18.67 -6.42 12.38
CA THR A 580 -17.81 -7.59 12.20
C THR A 580 -16.52 -7.18 11.50
N SER A 581 -15.43 -7.90 11.74
CA SER A 581 -14.13 -7.58 11.15
C SER A 581 -13.26 -8.80 10.96
N LEU A 582 -12.27 -8.67 10.08
CA LEU A 582 -11.13 -9.56 9.95
C LEU A 582 -9.86 -8.76 10.27
N ILE A 583 -8.96 -9.35 11.05
CA ILE A 583 -7.63 -8.80 11.34
C ILE A 583 -6.66 -9.89 11.76
N SER A 584 -5.37 -9.70 11.51
CA SER A 584 -4.28 -10.57 11.99
C SER A 584 -3.08 -9.74 12.45
N GLY A 585 -2.16 -10.31 13.24
CA GLY A 585 -1.04 -9.56 13.81
C GLY A 585 0.32 -10.20 13.58
N PRO A 586 0.78 -10.34 12.32
CA PRO A 586 2.03 -11.05 12.03
C PRO A 586 3.29 -10.24 12.40
N TRP A 587 4.44 -10.91 12.38
CA TRP A 587 5.74 -10.23 12.43
C TRP A 587 5.95 -9.25 11.26
N SER A 588 5.35 -9.54 10.10
CA SER A 588 5.39 -8.69 8.91
C SER A 588 4.50 -7.45 9.00
N LEU A 589 3.65 -7.31 10.03
CA LEU A 589 2.61 -6.27 10.12
C LEU A 589 3.17 -4.87 9.86
N TRP A 590 4.27 -4.53 10.54
CA TRP A 590 4.93 -3.24 10.48
C TRP A 590 6.26 -3.27 9.73
N ALA A 591 6.63 -4.40 9.14
CA ALA A 591 7.91 -4.63 8.47
C ALA A 591 7.75 -4.66 6.94
N PRO A 592 7.92 -3.53 6.23
CA PRO A 592 7.70 -3.47 4.77
C PRO A 592 8.66 -4.34 3.96
N SER A 593 9.82 -4.69 4.52
CA SER A 593 10.85 -5.55 3.91
C SER A 593 10.33 -6.91 3.42
N PHE A 594 9.27 -7.46 4.01
CA PHE A 594 8.66 -8.70 3.53
C PHE A 594 7.93 -8.55 2.20
N GLY A 595 7.47 -7.34 1.88
CA GLY A 595 6.78 -7.03 0.63
C GLY A 595 5.59 -7.95 0.35
N GLU A 596 5.36 -8.22 -0.93
CA GLU A 596 4.30 -9.10 -1.43
C GLU A 596 4.34 -10.50 -0.83
N SER A 597 5.53 -11.00 -0.49
CA SER A 597 5.70 -12.34 0.07
C SER A 597 5.06 -12.52 1.45
N ALA A 598 4.67 -11.43 2.12
CA ALA A 598 3.89 -11.49 3.36
C ALA A 598 2.45 -11.97 3.15
N ILE A 599 1.94 -11.96 1.91
CA ILE A 599 0.55 -12.25 1.56
C ILE A 599 0.45 -13.58 0.82
N ASP A 600 -0.63 -14.30 1.10
CA ASP A 600 -1.13 -15.42 0.35
C ASP A 600 -2.41 -14.99 -0.38
N PHE A 601 -2.28 -14.72 -1.68
CA PHE A 601 -3.39 -14.19 -2.48
C PHE A 601 -4.57 -15.15 -2.62
N ASP A 602 -4.32 -16.46 -2.58
CA ASP A 602 -5.39 -17.45 -2.62
C ASP A 602 -6.21 -17.40 -1.33
N ARG A 603 -5.54 -17.29 -0.17
CA ARG A 603 -6.23 -17.09 1.12
C ARG A 603 -6.95 -15.75 1.19
N LEU A 604 -6.32 -14.66 0.76
CA LEU A 604 -6.94 -13.34 0.68
C LEU A 604 -8.24 -13.40 -0.14
N ARG A 605 -8.19 -14.06 -1.30
CA ARG A 605 -9.37 -14.29 -2.15
C ARG A 605 -10.44 -15.11 -1.44
N GLN A 606 -10.09 -16.22 -0.78
CA GLN A 606 -11.05 -17.04 -0.03
C GLN A 606 -11.72 -16.26 1.10
N GLN A 607 -10.95 -15.46 1.85
CA GLN A 607 -11.49 -14.58 2.89
C GLN A 607 -12.41 -13.51 2.29
N THR A 608 -12.05 -12.91 1.16
CA THR A 608 -12.91 -11.95 0.44
C THR A 608 -14.24 -12.58 0.00
N LEU A 609 -14.20 -13.82 -0.50
CA LEU A 609 -15.42 -14.56 -0.83
C LEU A 609 -16.27 -14.86 0.41
N ALA A 610 -15.63 -15.21 1.53
CA ALA A 610 -16.31 -15.41 2.81
C ALA A 610 -17.01 -14.14 3.31
N VAL A 611 -16.38 -12.98 3.16
CA VAL A 611 -16.98 -11.67 3.45
C VAL A 611 -18.24 -11.44 2.59
N ALA A 612 -18.17 -11.74 1.29
CA ALA A 612 -19.33 -11.62 0.39
C ALA A 612 -20.52 -12.49 0.83
N GLU A 613 -20.28 -13.72 1.30
CA GLU A 613 -21.34 -14.59 1.84
C GLU A 613 -22.02 -14.01 3.06
N VAL A 614 -21.26 -13.38 3.97
CA VAL A 614 -21.84 -12.74 5.15
C VAL A 614 -22.73 -11.57 4.73
N ILE A 615 -22.28 -10.73 3.80
CA ILE A 615 -23.09 -9.62 3.28
C ILE A 615 -24.38 -10.15 2.64
N LEU A 616 -24.29 -11.17 1.79
CA LEU A 616 -25.44 -11.80 1.14
C LEU A 616 -26.42 -12.42 2.15
N ALA A 617 -25.92 -13.06 3.20
CA ALA A 617 -26.75 -13.66 4.25
C ALA A 617 -27.57 -12.63 5.02
N MET A 618 -27.13 -11.36 5.07
CA MET A 618 -27.83 -10.28 5.76
C MET A 618 -28.89 -9.59 4.88
N ASP A 619 -28.91 -9.81 3.56
CA ASP A 619 -29.72 -9.01 2.62
C ASP A 619 -31.23 -9.07 2.93
N GLY A 620 -31.72 -10.23 3.39
CA GLY A 620 -33.13 -10.46 3.73
C GLY A 620 -33.54 -10.11 5.17
N LEU A 621 -32.61 -9.73 6.04
CA LEU A 621 -32.89 -9.48 7.46
C LEU A 621 -33.13 -7.99 7.73
N SER A 622 -33.95 -7.67 8.72
CA SER A 622 -34.17 -6.28 9.17
C SER A 622 -32.96 -5.74 9.95
N LYS A 623 -32.86 -4.41 10.02
CA LYS A 623 -31.89 -3.71 10.88
C LYS A 623 -31.90 -4.23 12.33
N ARG A 624 -33.09 -4.46 12.90
CA ARG A 624 -33.23 -4.93 14.28
C ARG A 624 -32.74 -6.36 14.47
N GLU A 625 -33.03 -7.26 13.53
CA GLU A 625 -32.50 -8.64 13.57
C GLU A 625 -30.98 -8.67 13.49
N ILE A 626 -30.40 -7.86 12.59
CA ILE A 626 -28.94 -7.79 12.42
C ILE A 626 -28.28 -7.12 13.63
N ALA A 627 -28.89 -6.08 14.20
CA ALA A 627 -28.35 -5.42 15.38
C ALA A 627 -28.22 -6.36 16.58
N GLY A 628 -29.14 -7.32 16.73
CA GLY A 628 -29.13 -8.23 17.87
C GLY A 628 -29.07 -7.46 19.19
N ARG A 629 -28.15 -7.84 20.08
CA ARG A 629 -28.04 -7.21 21.41
C ARG A 629 -27.46 -5.81 21.40
N TYR A 630 -26.89 -5.33 20.29
CA TYR A 630 -26.51 -3.92 20.18
C TYR A 630 -27.72 -3.00 20.42
N TRP A 631 -28.92 -3.43 20.01
CA TRP A 631 -30.15 -2.68 20.23
C TRP A 631 -30.41 -2.44 21.72
N ASP A 632 -30.41 -3.51 22.51
CA ASP A 632 -30.63 -3.46 23.97
C ASP A 632 -29.52 -2.67 24.68
N MET A 633 -28.28 -2.81 24.22
CA MET A 633 -27.11 -2.10 24.73
C MET A 633 -27.22 -0.58 24.52
N ARG A 634 -27.70 -0.14 23.35
CA ARG A 634 -27.95 1.28 23.06
C ARG A 634 -29.09 1.83 23.89
N GLU A 635 -30.16 1.06 24.11
CA GLU A 635 -31.25 1.45 25.02
C GLU A 635 -30.76 1.60 26.47
N ALA A 636 -29.93 0.67 26.96
CA ALA A 636 -29.31 0.77 28.28
C ALA A 636 -28.41 2.02 28.42
N ARG A 637 -27.64 2.34 27.37
CA ARG A 637 -26.80 3.56 27.31
C ARG A 637 -27.64 4.84 27.41
N LYS A 638 -28.76 4.91 26.68
CA LYS A 638 -29.73 6.02 26.77
C LYS A 638 -30.34 6.16 28.17
N ASN A 639 -30.52 5.04 28.86
CA ASN A 639 -31.05 4.99 30.22
C ASN A 639 -29.97 5.21 31.31
N GLY A 640 -28.79 5.72 30.95
CA GLY A 640 -27.75 6.16 31.90
C GLY A 640 -26.72 5.11 32.28
N THR A 641 -26.72 3.94 31.63
CA THR A 641 -25.62 2.97 31.74
C THR A 641 -24.40 3.51 31.01
N ARG A 642 -23.23 3.52 31.65
CA ARG A 642 -22.03 4.11 31.06
C ARG A 642 -21.44 3.15 30.01
N PRO A 643 -20.81 3.64 28.94
CA PRO A 643 -20.01 2.78 28.07
C PRO A 643 -18.83 2.21 28.87
N GLY A 644 -18.49 0.94 28.63
CA GLY A 644 -17.37 0.27 29.26
C GLY A 644 -16.00 0.74 28.77
N PHE A 645 -15.97 1.39 27.59
CA PHE A 645 -14.75 1.89 26.97
C PHE A 645 -14.94 3.35 26.52
N ASN A 646 -13.88 4.15 26.60
CA ASN A 646 -13.85 5.48 26.01
C ASN A 646 -12.63 5.58 25.10
N ILE A 647 -12.85 5.65 23.79
CA ILE A 647 -11.76 5.80 22.82
C ILE A 647 -11.19 7.21 23.00
N THR A 648 -10.04 7.29 23.67
CA THR A 648 -9.27 8.53 23.74
C THR A 648 -8.22 8.47 22.64
N LEU A 649 -8.38 9.30 21.61
CA LEU A 649 -7.36 9.42 20.58
C LEU A 649 -6.05 9.97 21.19
N PRO A 650 -4.88 9.48 20.76
CA PRO A 650 -3.60 10.04 21.17
C PRO A 650 -3.50 11.54 20.87
N ALA A 651 -2.73 12.26 21.67
CA ALA A 651 -2.46 13.67 21.42
C ALA A 651 -1.58 13.83 20.16
N VAL A 652 -1.87 14.84 19.33
CA VAL A 652 -1.07 15.13 18.13
C VAL A 652 0.42 15.33 18.46
N PHE A 653 0.72 15.97 19.59
CA PHE A 653 2.09 16.15 20.06
C PHE A 653 2.25 15.53 21.44
N ALA A 654 3.36 14.81 21.64
CA ALA A 654 3.73 14.32 22.96
C ALA A 654 3.89 15.49 23.96
N PRO A 655 3.62 15.29 25.25
CA PRO A 655 3.78 16.33 26.27
C PRO A 655 5.24 16.80 26.36
N ALA A 656 5.42 18.08 26.69
CA ALA A 656 6.75 18.63 26.98
C ALA A 656 7.09 18.45 28.47
N PRO A 657 8.38 18.38 28.85
CA PRO A 657 8.79 18.46 30.25
C PRO A 657 8.24 19.73 30.90
N THR A 658 7.72 19.63 32.12
CA THR A 658 7.43 20.81 32.94
C THR A 658 8.75 21.49 33.28
N VAL A 659 8.91 22.74 32.82
CA VAL A 659 10.10 23.59 33.03
C VAL A 659 10.29 23.91 34.50
#